data_AF-A0AAW1YE97-F1
#
_entry.id   AF-A0AAW1YE97-F1
#
_cell.length_a   1.000
_cell.length_b   1.000
_cell.length_c   1.000
_cell.angle_alpha   90.00
_cell.angle_beta   90.00
_cell.angle_gamma   90.00
#
_symmetry.space_group_name_H-M   'P 1'
#
loop_
_entity.id
_entity.type
_entity.pdbx_description
1 polymer ?
#
loop_
_entity_poly.entity_id
_entity_poly.type
_entity_poly.pdbx_seq_one_letter_code
_entity_poly.pdbx_strand_id
1 'polypeptide(L)'
;MVSNLCHSCPPLTRIINTSRPFHRTTINSKQLSSAINHPHPISFFLKRSHSTSGTNLFSVIISRYPCNRAFPLLAFQRSEKPLPTRKLHEEEEEQERDMTIKPAVRVSDGKLIVKNRTVLTGLPDNVVATSGPVEGVFLGAAFEEGNSRHVTSLGTLQSGVRFMACFRFKLWWMAQKMGDSGSEIPLETQFLLVESKEGSHLASDGGDEEDQIVYTVFLPLIEGPFRACLQGNTRDELELCLESGDVDTKASSFTHSLFVHAGTDPFATITEAIRSVKVHLKTFRQRHEKKLPGIVDYFGWCTWDAFYQEVTQEGVEAGLESLTSGGAPPKFVIIDDGWQSVGGDQEKDGEKEPALQRLTGIKENSKFQSKEDPTVGIKNIVNIAKEKHGLKYVYVWHAITGYWGGVRPGVKELEEYGSLLKYPNLSNGVLQNEPAWKTDILQLQGLGLVNPKSVYKFYNELHSYLASAGVDGVKVDVQCVLETLGAGLGGRVELTRQYHQALDASVSRNFQDNGIIACMSHNTDALYCSKQTAVVRASDDFYPRDPMSHTIHIAAVAYNSVFLGEFMQPDWDMFHSLHTAAEYHASARAISGGPVYVSDAPGKHNFELLKKMVLPDGSVLRARLPGRPTRDCLFSDPARDGVSLLKIWNMNKYTGVVGVYNCQGAAWSTLERKNAFHQTKSDAITGYIRGRDVHLIQEAATNPDWNGDCAMYCNRTGELVALPYNAAMPISLKVLEHEIFTVSPIRVLAPGVSFAPLGLVDMYNAGGAIEDLRYEENLGNGSVGVERLIGAVTMEVKGCGKFGVYSSEKPRRCCVGTNEVDFDYDSASGLVTLSLDRMPEDGQRVQLVEVEL
;
A
#
# COMPACT_ATOMS: atom_id res chain seq x y z
N MET A 1 3.44 47.53 6.71
CA MET A 1 4.22 47.92 5.52
C MET A 1 5.49 47.10 5.58
N VAL A 2 5.62 45.94 4.94
CA VAL A 2 5.52 45.66 3.51
C VAL A 2 4.84 44.30 3.34
N SER A 3 3.66 44.30 2.71
CA SER A 3 2.95 43.14 2.20
C SER A 3 2.55 43.51 0.79
N ASN A 4 3.17 42.89 -0.21
CA ASN A 4 2.71 42.80 -1.60
C ASN A 4 3.88 42.31 -2.45
N LEU A 5 3.74 41.12 -3.03
CA LEU A 5 4.17 40.73 -4.38
C LEU A 5 4.23 39.20 -4.45
N CYS A 6 3.23 38.61 -5.11
CA CYS A 6 3.34 37.50 -6.06
C CYS A 6 1.91 37.06 -6.44
N HIS A 7 1.37 37.75 -7.44
CA HIS A 7 0.25 37.26 -8.25
C HIS A 7 0.78 36.91 -9.65
N SER A 8 0.08 35.96 -10.28
CA SER A 8 0.14 35.53 -11.68
C SER A 8 1.20 34.50 -12.12
N CYS A 9 0.82 33.21 -12.06
CA CYS A 9 0.92 32.22 -13.16
C CYS A 9 -0.03 31.03 -12.86
N PRO A 10 -0.79 30.50 -13.84
CA PRO A 10 -1.73 29.39 -13.62
C PRO A 10 -1.02 28.02 -13.73
N PRO A 11 -1.28 27.06 -12.82
CA PRO A 11 -0.81 25.69 -12.98
C PRO A 11 -1.68 24.93 -13.99
N LEU A 12 -1.03 24.22 -14.93
CA LEU A 12 -1.66 23.39 -15.97
C LEU A 12 -2.49 22.20 -15.42
N THR A 13 -2.49 21.95 -14.11
CA THR A 13 -3.34 20.95 -13.45
C THR A 13 -4.76 21.46 -13.10
N ARG A 14 -5.12 22.70 -13.45
CA ARG A 14 -6.48 23.26 -13.21
C ARG A 14 -7.48 23.10 -14.37
N ILE A 15 -7.18 22.29 -15.39
CA ILE A 15 -8.13 22.02 -16.50
C ILE A 15 -9.05 20.81 -16.21
N ILE A 16 -9.14 20.37 -14.95
CA ILE A 16 -10.11 19.38 -14.51
C ILE A 16 -10.98 20.03 -13.43
N ASN A 17 -12.28 20.17 -13.71
CA ASN A 17 -13.35 20.80 -12.91
C ASN A 17 -13.48 22.33 -12.95
N THR A 18 -14.28 22.84 -13.90
CA THR A 18 -15.07 24.07 -13.67
C THR A 18 -16.55 23.83 -13.98
N SER A 19 -17.39 23.84 -12.96
CA SER A 19 -18.83 24.12 -13.07
C SER A 19 -19.16 25.24 -12.10
N ARG A 20 -19.54 26.41 -12.64
CA ARG A 20 -19.99 27.57 -11.86
C ARG A 20 -21.45 27.35 -11.41
N PRO A 21 -21.81 27.61 -10.14
CA PRO A 21 -23.22 27.65 -9.76
C PRO A 21 -23.82 29.03 -10.01
N PHE A 22 -25.07 29.02 -10.47
CA PHE A 22 -25.94 30.19 -10.60
C PHE A 22 -26.37 30.76 -9.23
N HIS A 23 -26.51 32.07 -9.16
CA HIS A 23 -27.09 32.82 -8.03
C HIS A 23 -28.52 32.39 -7.67
N ARG A 24 -28.83 32.33 -6.36
CA ARG A 24 -30.06 32.93 -5.79
C ARG A 24 -30.05 33.03 -4.25
N THR A 25 -30.15 34.29 -3.80
CA THR A 25 -30.91 34.88 -2.67
C THR A 25 -31.11 34.18 -1.32
N THR A 26 -30.66 34.92 -0.29
CA THR A 26 -30.97 34.90 1.15
C THR A 26 -32.46 34.89 1.54
N ILE A 27 -32.81 34.13 2.59
CA ILE A 27 -33.91 34.45 3.53
C ILE A 27 -33.48 34.09 4.97
N ASN A 28 -33.85 34.97 5.90
CA ASN A 28 -33.57 35.02 7.34
C ASN A 28 -34.71 34.37 8.17
N SER A 29 -34.40 33.71 9.30
CA SER A 29 -35.18 33.66 10.56
C SER A 29 -34.46 32.72 11.54
N LYS A 30 -33.84 33.17 12.65
CA LYS A 30 -34.34 33.62 13.98
C LYS A 30 -35.22 32.63 14.78
N GLN A 31 -34.62 32.22 15.90
CA GLN A 31 -35.16 31.90 17.24
C GLN A 31 -36.02 30.65 17.44
N LEU A 32 -35.60 29.75 18.35
CA LEU A 32 -36.19 29.63 19.69
C LEU A 32 -35.36 28.74 20.64
N SER A 33 -35.53 29.02 21.93
CA SER A 33 -34.74 28.67 23.11
C SER A 33 -35.32 27.52 23.96
N SER A 34 -34.56 27.15 25.01
CA SER A 34 -34.87 26.44 26.27
C SER A 34 -34.44 24.95 26.30
N ALA A 35 -33.42 24.53 27.07
CA ALA A 35 -33.22 24.51 28.54
C ALA A 35 -34.07 23.46 29.26
N ILE A 36 -33.43 22.50 29.95
CA ILE A 36 -33.76 21.95 31.29
C ILE A 36 -32.72 20.88 31.73
N ASN A 37 -32.47 20.85 33.04
CA ASN A 37 -31.39 20.23 33.81
C ASN A 37 -31.49 18.70 34.09
N HIS A 38 -30.32 18.14 34.43
CA HIS A 38 -29.96 16.96 35.27
C HIS A 38 -30.86 16.66 36.50
N PRO A 39 -30.77 15.51 37.23
CA PRO A 39 -29.56 14.69 37.53
C PRO A 39 -29.68 13.13 37.71
N HIS A 40 -28.52 12.49 37.90
CA HIS A 40 -28.18 11.13 38.40
C HIS A 40 -28.59 10.88 39.90
N PRO A 41 -28.21 9.79 40.61
CA PRO A 41 -27.66 8.43 40.30
C PRO A 41 -28.39 7.28 41.08
N ILE A 42 -27.93 6.01 41.02
CA ILE A 42 -27.81 5.05 42.17
C ILE A 42 -27.00 3.80 41.75
N SER A 43 -26.06 3.41 42.61
CA SER A 43 -25.28 2.16 42.62
C SER A 43 -25.96 1.04 43.42
N PHE A 44 -25.71 -0.24 43.15
CA PHE A 44 -25.60 -1.27 44.21
C PHE A 44 -24.83 -2.53 43.77
N PHE A 45 -24.05 -3.05 44.72
CA PHE A 45 -23.24 -4.28 44.74
C PHE A 45 -24.06 -5.58 44.61
N LEU A 46 -23.43 -6.66 44.11
CA LEU A 46 -23.47 -7.97 44.80
C LEU A 46 -22.39 -8.97 44.32
N LYS A 47 -21.66 -9.50 45.31
CA LYS A 47 -20.76 -10.65 45.27
C LYS A 47 -21.50 -11.95 44.95
N ARG A 48 -20.84 -12.90 44.30
CA ARG A 48 -21.02 -14.34 44.57
C ARG A 48 -19.74 -15.12 44.26
N SER A 49 -19.46 -16.10 45.12
CA SER A 49 -18.30 -16.99 45.16
C SER A 49 -18.73 -18.45 44.95
N HIS A 50 -17.74 -19.35 44.90
CA HIS A 50 -17.73 -20.83 44.88
C HIS A 50 -17.58 -21.43 43.47
N SER A 51 -16.42 -21.96 43.09
CA SER A 51 -15.70 -23.19 43.53
C SER A 51 -15.94 -24.33 42.53
N THR A 52 -14.88 -24.88 41.94
CA THR A 52 -14.65 -26.34 41.89
C THR A 52 -13.24 -26.63 41.36
N SER A 53 -12.59 -27.52 42.10
CA SER A 53 -11.28 -28.13 41.88
C SER A 53 -11.34 -29.24 40.83
N GLY A 54 -10.25 -29.45 40.11
CA GLY A 54 -10.02 -30.65 39.31
C GLY A 54 -8.55 -30.78 38.91
N THR A 55 -7.74 -31.39 39.77
CA THR A 55 -6.37 -31.80 39.47
C THR A 55 -6.35 -33.08 38.63
N ASN A 56 -5.47 -33.14 37.62
CA ASN A 56 -4.76 -34.38 37.28
C ASN A 56 -3.45 -34.09 36.55
N LEU A 57 -2.36 -34.58 37.17
CA LEU A 57 -1.02 -34.75 36.60
C LEU A 57 -1.07 -35.75 35.45
N PHE A 58 -0.21 -35.60 34.43
CA PHE A 58 0.80 -36.60 34.08
C PHE A 58 1.86 -35.99 33.15
N SER A 59 3.12 -36.20 33.54
CA SER A 59 4.35 -35.80 32.86
C SER A 59 4.65 -36.68 31.65
N VAL A 60 5.19 -36.12 30.56
CA VAL A 60 6.13 -36.83 29.68
C VAL A 60 7.28 -35.91 29.32
N ILE A 61 8.47 -36.38 29.66
CA ILE A 61 9.81 -35.87 29.31
C ILE A 61 10.11 -36.35 27.88
N ILE A 62 10.79 -35.54 27.04
CA ILE A 62 12.02 -35.91 26.29
C ILE A 62 12.37 -34.85 25.21
N SER A 63 13.56 -34.28 25.41
CA SER A 63 14.64 -33.93 24.48
C SER A 63 14.43 -33.08 23.22
N ARG A 64 15.12 -31.94 23.27
CA ARG A 64 15.64 -31.10 22.18
C ARG A 64 16.48 -31.90 21.17
N TYR A 65 16.50 -31.50 19.90
CA TYR A 65 17.69 -31.03 19.13
C TYR A 65 17.26 -30.37 17.79
N PRO A 66 18.06 -29.42 17.25
CA PRO A 66 17.67 -28.53 16.16
C PRO A 66 18.06 -29.10 14.79
N CYS A 67 17.35 -28.71 13.72
CA CYS A 67 17.81 -29.04 12.37
C CYS A 67 17.84 -27.80 11.46
N ASN A 68 19.05 -27.49 11.03
CA ASN A 68 19.39 -26.54 10.00
C ASN A 68 19.82 -27.35 8.76
N ARG A 69 19.39 -26.88 7.58
CA ARG A 69 19.93 -27.14 6.22
C ARG A 69 19.43 -28.35 5.39
N ALA A 70 18.88 -27.95 4.23
CA ALA A 70 19.23 -28.34 2.85
C ALA A 70 19.19 -29.83 2.45
N PHE A 71 18.26 -30.16 1.54
CA PHE A 71 18.19 -31.44 0.83
C PHE A 71 18.81 -31.34 -0.57
N PRO A 72 19.64 -32.32 -0.99
CA PRO A 72 19.83 -32.66 -2.39
C PRO A 72 19.14 -33.98 -2.76
N LEU A 73 18.60 -34.02 -3.98
CA LEU A 73 18.00 -35.18 -4.64
C LEU A 73 19.00 -36.35 -4.78
N LEU A 74 18.54 -37.57 -4.52
CA LEU A 74 19.12 -38.79 -5.07
C LEU A 74 18.04 -39.79 -5.52
N ALA A 75 18.24 -40.30 -6.73
CA ALA A 75 17.39 -41.22 -7.47
C ALA A 75 17.43 -42.64 -6.90
N PHE A 76 16.29 -43.34 -6.90
CA PHE A 76 16.19 -44.75 -6.56
C PHE A 76 16.00 -45.62 -7.81
N GLN A 77 16.92 -46.59 -7.98
CA GLN A 77 16.82 -47.68 -8.94
C GLN A 77 15.87 -48.78 -8.44
N ARG A 78 15.02 -49.26 -9.36
CA ARG A 78 14.13 -50.42 -9.19
C ARG A 78 14.91 -51.74 -9.19
N SER A 79 14.50 -52.67 -8.34
CA SER A 79 14.83 -54.10 -8.42
C SER A 79 13.53 -54.90 -8.25
N GLU A 80 13.16 -55.65 -9.30
CA GLU A 80 12.03 -56.57 -9.34
C GLU A 80 12.39 -57.94 -8.75
N LYS A 81 11.43 -58.62 -8.10
CA LYS A 81 10.97 -60.00 -8.39
C LYS A 81 9.83 -60.46 -7.43
N PRO A 82 9.03 -61.48 -7.82
CA PRO A 82 7.59 -61.55 -7.52
C PRO A 82 7.16 -62.76 -6.66
N LEU A 83 5.87 -62.79 -6.25
CA LEU A 83 4.92 -63.93 -6.08
C LEU A 83 3.91 -63.67 -4.93
N PRO A 84 2.72 -64.32 -4.86
CA PRO A 84 1.72 -64.60 -5.89
C PRO A 84 0.29 -64.13 -5.51
N THR A 85 -0.56 -64.05 -6.52
CA THR A 85 -2.00 -63.75 -6.50
C THR A 85 -2.85 -64.76 -5.73
N ARG A 86 -3.83 -64.27 -4.95
CA ARG A 86 -5.10 -64.98 -4.72
C ARG A 86 -6.26 -64.04 -4.36
N LYS A 87 -7.10 -63.82 -5.38
CA LYS A 87 -8.54 -63.53 -5.41
C LYS A 87 -9.22 -63.21 -4.07
N LEU A 88 -9.51 -61.92 -3.87
CA LEU A 88 -10.75 -61.40 -3.28
C LEU A 88 -11.10 -60.09 -4.04
N HIS A 89 -11.30 -60.20 -5.36
CA HIS A 89 -12.06 -59.18 -6.11
C HIS A 89 -13.50 -59.64 -6.09
N GLU A 90 -14.38 -58.85 -5.46
CA GLU A 90 -15.72 -58.51 -5.97
C GLU A 90 -16.56 -57.68 -4.96
N GLU A 91 -16.03 -57.30 -3.79
CA GLU A 91 -16.75 -56.41 -2.84
C GLU A 91 -16.02 -55.11 -2.47
N GLU A 92 -14.79 -54.87 -2.94
CA GLU A 92 -14.04 -53.60 -2.70
C GLU A 92 -14.11 -52.58 -3.86
N GLU A 93 -14.61 -52.97 -5.05
CA GLU A 93 -14.66 -52.08 -6.23
C GLU A 93 -15.85 -51.10 -6.26
N GLU A 94 -16.77 -51.18 -5.29
CA GLU A 94 -17.89 -50.24 -5.13
C GLU A 94 -17.68 -49.18 -4.03
N GLN A 95 -16.62 -49.27 -3.22
CA GLN A 95 -16.26 -48.24 -2.22
C GLN A 95 -15.01 -47.41 -2.56
N GLU A 96 -14.27 -47.75 -3.62
CA GLU A 96 -13.16 -46.93 -4.14
C GLU A 96 -13.57 -45.95 -5.25
N ARG A 97 -14.86 -45.83 -5.56
CA ARG A 97 -15.38 -44.72 -6.36
C ARG A 97 -15.91 -43.64 -5.43
N ASP A 98 -15.13 -42.58 -5.32
CA ASP A 98 -15.49 -41.20 -4.93
C ASP A 98 -14.78 -40.62 -3.69
N MET A 99 -13.47 -40.87 -3.57
CA MET A 99 -12.55 -39.99 -2.82
C MET A 99 -11.90 -38.96 -3.76
N THR A 100 -12.69 -38.39 -4.67
CA THR A 100 -12.25 -37.27 -5.50
C THR A 100 -12.28 -36.02 -4.63
N ILE A 101 -11.11 -35.48 -4.25
CA ILE A 101 -11.03 -34.19 -3.55
C ILE A 101 -11.75 -33.16 -4.43
N LYS A 102 -12.94 -32.73 -4.01
CA LYS A 102 -13.72 -31.75 -4.77
C LYS A 102 -12.94 -30.44 -4.80
N PRO A 103 -12.73 -29.82 -5.97
CA PRO A 103 -12.11 -28.51 -6.05
C PRO A 103 -12.84 -27.51 -5.16
N ALA A 104 -12.08 -26.66 -4.45
CA ALA A 104 -12.66 -25.68 -3.54
C ALA A 104 -13.40 -24.56 -4.29
N VAL A 105 -13.10 -24.33 -5.57
CA VAL A 105 -13.89 -23.45 -6.44
C VAL A 105 -14.33 -24.23 -7.66
N ARG A 106 -15.64 -24.27 -7.94
CA ARG A 106 -16.19 -24.98 -9.09
C ARG A 106 -17.39 -24.26 -9.69
N VAL A 107 -17.59 -24.46 -10.99
CA VAL A 107 -18.81 -24.05 -11.69
C VAL A 107 -19.68 -25.29 -11.91
N SER A 108 -20.93 -25.24 -11.48
CA SER A 108 -21.92 -26.32 -11.67
C SER A 108 -23.32 -25.71 -11.75
N ASP A 109 -24.16 -26.21 -12.67
CA ASP A 109 -25.58 -25.85 -12.77
C ASP A 109 -25.82 -24.32 -12.83
N GLY A 110 -25.00 -23.59 -13.61
CA GLY A 110 -25.08 -22.14 -13.73
C GLY A 110 -24.71 -21.38 -12.44
N LYS A 111 -23.95 -22.00 -11.53
CA LYS A 111 -23.51 -21.41 -10.26
C LYS A 111 -22.00 -21.46 -10.11
N LEU A 112 -21.42 -20.41 -9.53
CA LEU A 112 -20.06 -20.44 -9.00
C LEU A 112 -20.14 -20.82 -7.52
N ILE A 113 -19.61 -22.00 -7.20
CA ILE A 113 -19.65 -22.59 -5.87
C ILE A 113 -18.24 -22.57 -5.29
N VAL A 114 -18.10 -22.00 -4.09
CA VAL A 114 -16.87 -21.97 -3.31
C VAL A 114 -17.07 -22.83 -2.06
N LYS A 115 -16.27 -23.88 -1.92
CA LYS A 115 -16.46 -25.02 -1.02
C LYS A 115 -17.86 -25.63 -1.23
N ASN A 116 -18.82 -25.26 -0.39
CA ASN A 116 -20.22 -25.66 -0.48
C ASN A 116 -21.18 -24.46 -0.61
N ARG A 117 -20.65 -23.23 -0.73
CA ARG A 117 -21.42 -21.99 -0.74
C ARG A 117 -21.54 -21.45 -2.16
N THR A 118 -22.74 -21.03 -2.55
CA THR A 118 -22.95 -20.37 -3.84
C THR A 118 -22.57 -18.90 -3.71
N VAL A 119 -21.64 -18.43 -4.55
CA VAL A 119 -21.21 -17.02 -4.58
C VAL A 119 -21.89 -16.27 -5.72
N LEU A 120 -22.02 -16.90 -6.88
CA LEU A 120 -22.75 -16.37 -8.04
C LEU A 120 -23.79 -17.38 -8.54
N THR A 121 -24.93 -16.87 -9.00
CA THR A 121 -26.01 -17.65 -9.65
C THR A 121 -26.35 -17.08 -11.01
N GLY A 122 -26.74 -17.93 -11.96
CA GLY A 122 -27.15 -17.49 -13.29
C GLY A 122 -25.96 -17.26 -14.23
N LEU A 123 -24.87 -18.01 -14.06
CA LEU A 123 -23.77 -18.03 -15.02
C LEU A 123 -24.31 -18.54 -16.37
N PRO A 124 -24.15 -17.78 -17.46
CA PRO A 124 -24.64 -18.18 -18.77
C PRO A 124 -23.75 -19.28 -19.40
N ASP A 125 -24.33 -20.05 -20.32
CA ASP A 125 -23.68 -21.20 -20.96
C ASP A 125 -22.42 -20.85 -21.76
N ASN A 126 -22.26 -19.58 -22.14
CA ASN A 126 -21.08 -19.12 -22.87
C ASN A 126 -19.87 -18.84 -21.96
N VAL A 127 -20.04 -18.85 -20.63
CA VAL A 127 -18.93 -18.76 -19.67
C VAL A 127 -18.24 -20.12 -19.56
N VAL A 128 -16.93 -20.12 -19.81
CA VAL A 128 -16.11 -21.34 -19.82
C VAL A 128 -15.31 -21.42 -18.54
N ALA A 129 -15.42 -22.53 -17.81
CA ALA A 129 -14.56 -22.82 -16.67
C ALA A 129 -13.44 -23.79 -17.09
N THR A 130 -12.19 -23.44 -16.80
CA THR A 130 -11.03 -24.29 -17.01
C THR A 130 -10.30 -24.57 -15.69
N SER A 131 -9.64 -25.73 -15.60
CA SER A 131 -9.01 -26.19 -14.36
C SER A 131 -7.90 -25.25 -13.90
N GLY A 132 -7.96 -24.81 -12.64
CA GLY A 132 -6.87 -24.13 -11.94
C GLY A 132 -6.18 -25.04 -10.92
N PRO A 133 -5.34 -24.48 -10.03
CA PRO A 133 -4.90 -25.15 -8.80
C PRO A 133 -6.11 -25.63 -7.97
N VAL A 134 -5.93 -26.57 -7.05
CA VAL A 134 -7.03 -27.19 -6.25
C VAL A 134 -8.00 -26.16 -5.62
N GLU A 135 -7.47 -25.01 -5.21
CA GLU A 135 -8.18 -23.93 -4.53
C GLU A 135 -8.66 -22.81 -5.49
N GLY A 136 -8.61 -22.99 -6.81
CA GLY A 136 -9.00 -21.95 -7.76
C GLY A 136 -9.41 -22.45 -9.14
N VAL A 137 -10.11 -21.59 -9.88
CA VAL A 137 -10.62 -21.89 -11.22
C VAL A 137 -10.36 -20.70 -12.15
N PHE A 138 -10.07 -20.99 -13.40
CA PHE A 138 -10.01 -19.99 -14.45
C PHE A 138 -11.37 -19.92 -15.14
N LEU A 139 -11.86 -18.71 -15.36
CA LEU A 139 -13.06 -18.41 -16.11
C LEU A 139 -12.69 -17.63 -17.37
N GLY A 140 -13.40 -17.92 -18.44
CA GLY A 140 -13.36 -17.21 -19.71
C GLY A 140 -14.75 -17.16 -20.35
N ALA A 141 -14.82 -16.83 -21.62
CA ALA A 141 -16.08 -16.78 -22.36
C ALA A 141 -15.87 -17.05 -23.84
N ALA A 142 -16.86 -17.67 -24.47
CA ALA A 142 -16.93 -17.86 -25.92
C ALA A 142 -18.04 -16.99 -26.53
N PHE A 143 -17.78 -16.46 -27.72
CA PHE A 143 -18.66 -15.57 -28.46
C PHE A 143 -18.78 -16.06 -29.90
N GLU A 144 -19.91 -15.78 -30.55
CA GLU A 144 -20.18 -16.22 -31.93
C GLU A 144 -19.24 -15.55 -32.95
N GLU A 145 -18.92 -14.27 -32.72
CA GLU A 145 -18.10 -13.46 -33.63
C GLU A 145 -16.88 -12.85 -32.93
N GLY A 146 -15.82 -12.61 -33.72
CA GLY A 146 -14.62 -11.93 -33.24
C GLY A 146 -14.83 -10.42 -33.11
N ASN A 147 -14.49 -9.87 -31.95
CA ASN A 147 -14.55 -8.44 -31.68
C ASN A 147 -13.34 -7.97 -30.86
N SER A 148 -13.03 -6.67 -30.90
CA SER A 148 -12.01 -6.03 -30.07
C SER A 148 -12.52 -5.71 -28.66
N ARG A 149 -13.83 -5.84 -28.45
CA ARG A 149 -14.51 -5.68 -27.17
C ARG A 149 -15.62 -6.70 -27.00
N HIS A 150 -15.64 -7.37 -25.86
CA HIS A 150 -16.72 -8.26 -25.42
C HIS A 150 -17.17 -7.94 -24.00
N VAL A 151 -18.44 -8.20 -23.72
CA VAL A 151 -19.02 -8.14 -22.38
C VAL A 151 -19.94 -9.34 -22.20
N THR A 152 -19.81 -10.06 -21.10
CA THR A 152 -20.72 -11.15 -20.74
C THR A 152 -21.05 -11.11 -19.25
N SER A 153 -22.27 -11.53 -18.90
CA SER A 153 -22.66 -11.72 -17.50
C SER A 153 -21.91 -12.91 -16.90
N LEU A 154 -21.56 -12.80 -15.62
CA LEU A 154 -21.10 -13.87 -14.74
C LEU A 154 -22.20 -14.26 -13.72
N GLY A 155 -23.42 -13.76 -13.89
CA GLY A 155 -24.54 -13.96 -12.99
C GLY A 155 -24.63 -12.91 -11.88
N THR A 156 -25.49 -13.18 -10.90
CA THR A 156 -25.81 -12.30 -9.76
C THR A 156 -25.13 -12.80 -8.49
N LEU A 157 -24.68 -11.86 -7.64
CA LEU A 157 -24.15 -12.19 -6.31
C LEU A 157 -25.24 -12.81 -5.43
N GLN A 158 -24.91 -13.90 -4.75
CA GLN A 158 -25.83 -14.55 -3.82
C GLN A 158 -26.14 -13.63 -2.63
N SER A 159 -27.38 -13.67 -2.13
CA SER A 159 -27.77 -12.93 -0.92
C SER A 159 -26.89 -13.32 0.28
N GLY A 160 -26.47 -12.32 1.08
CA GLY A 160 -25.59 -12.50 2.23
C GLY A 160 -24.09 -12.41 1.90
N VAL A 161 -23.75 -12.23 0.63
CA VAL A 161 -22.39 -11.96 0.17
C VAL A 161 -22.13 -10.45 0.14
N ARG A 162 -20.96 -10.03 0.60
CA ARG A 162 -20.51 -8.63 0.48
C ARG A 162 -19.12 -8.55 -0.15
N PHE A 163 -18.78 -7.41 -0.73
CA PHE A 163 -17.53 -7.25 -1.47
C PHE A 163 -16.76 -5.98 -1.10
N MET A 164 -15.48 -6.02 -1.42
CA MET A 164 -14.60 -4.87 -1.56
C MET A 164 -13.95 -4.93 -2.95
N ALA A 165 -14.08 -3.85 -3.71
CA ALA A 165 -13.57 -3.70 -5.07
C ALA A 165 -12.50 -2.61 -5.12
N CYS A 166 -11.38 -2.88 -5.78
CA CYS A 166 -10.47 -1.85 -6.27
C CYS A 166 -10.74 -1.61 -7.75
N PHE A 167 -11.16 -0.39 -8.10
CA PHE A 167 -11.59 -0.02 -9.44
C PHE A 167 -10.94 1.27 -9.90
N ARG A 168 -10.77 1.43 -11.22
CA ARG A 168 -10.20 2.67 -11.78
C ARG A 168 -11.25 3.75 -11.90
N PHE A 169 -11.22 4.74 -11.02
CA PHE A 169 -12.13 5.90 -11.06
C PHE A 169 -11.64 7.01 -11.99
N LYS A 170 -10.36 6.96 -12.38
CA LYS A 170 -9.71 7.78 -13.42
C LYS A 170 -8.81 6.88 -14.27
N LEU A 171 -8.32 7.35 -15.41
CA LEU A 171 -7.36 6.58 -16.23
C LEU A 171 -6.15 6.10 -15.41
N TRP A 172 -5.67 6.97 -14.52
CA TRP A 172 -4.43 6.82 -13.77
C TRP A 172 -4.57 6.05 -12.46
N TRP A 173 -5.73 6.16 -11.80
CA TRP A 173 -5.86 5.91 -10.36
C TRP A 173 -7.01 4.97 -10.02
N MET A 174 -6.79 4.19 -8.95
CA MET A 174 -7.79 3.34 -8.35
C MET A 174 -8.35 3.94 -7.07
N ALA A 175 -9.57 3.54 -6.76
CA ALA A 175 -10.24 3.75 -5.49
C ALA A 175 -10.93 2.45 -5.07
N GLN A 176 -11.55 2.50 -3.90
CA GLN A 176 -12.25 1.39 -3.27
C GLN A 176 -13.77 1.60 -3.27
N LYS A 177 -14.51 0.50 -3.39
CA LYS A 177 -15.97 0.45 -3.22
C LYS A 177 -16.34 -0.81 -2.46
N MET A 178 -17.24 -0.66 -1.50
CA MET A 178 -17.87 -1.75 -0.78
C MET A 178 -19.36 -1.79 -1.13
N GLY A 179 -19.93 -2.98 -1.08
CA GLY A 179 -21.35 -3.22 -1.35
C GLY A 179 -21.67 -4.70 -1.19
N ASP A 180 -22.90 -5.07 -1.53
CA ASP A 180 -23.43 -6.43 -1.44
C ASP A 180 -24.26 -6.83 -2.67
N SER A 181 -24.27 -5.98 -3.71
CA SER A 181 -25.05 -6.16 -4.93
C SER A 181 -24.17 -6.07 -6.18
N GLY A 182 -24.48 -6.85 -7.21
CA GLY A 182 -23.71 -6.86 -8.47
C GLY A 182 -23.74 -5.50 -9.17
N SER A 183 -24.88 -4.80 -9.09
CA SER A 183 -25.10 -3.47 -9.68
C SER A 183 -24.24 -2.36 -9.06
N GLU A 184 -23.72 -2.56 -7.84
CA GLU A 184 -22.84 -1.60 -7.18
C GLU A 184 -21.36 -1.75 -7.54
N ILE A 185 -20.98 -2.83 -8.23
CA ILE A 185 -19.60 -3.05 -8.67
C ILE A 185 -19.25 -2.00 -9.73
N PRO A 186 -18.26 -1.13 -9.49
CA PRO A 186 -17.96 -0.05 -10.43
C PRO A 186 -17.37 -0.56 -11.75
N LEU A 187 -17.54 0.23 -12.81
CA LEU A 187 -16.82 0.06 -14.07
C LEU A 187 -15.30 0.05 -13.81
N GLU A 188 -14.57 -0.73 -14.61
CA GLU A 188 -13.10 -0.86 -14.50
C GLU A 188 -12.63 -1.43 -13.15
N THR A 189 -13.41 -2.35 -12.55
CA THR A 189 -12.97 -3.10 -11.37
C THR A 189 -11.87 -4.08 -11.76
N GLN A 190 -10.72 -3.97 -11.10
CA GLN A 190 -9.50 -4.74 -11.41
C GLN A 190 -9.17 -5.81 -10.38
N PHE A 191 -9.79 -5.71 -9.20
CA PHE A 191 -9.62 -6.62 -8.10
C PHE A 191 -10.92 -6.58 -7.29
N LEU A 192 -11.49 -7.76 -7.03
CA LEU A 192 -12.70 -7.90 -6.24
C LEU A 192 -12.47 -8.99 -5.18
N LEU A 193 -12.61 -8.61 -3.92
CA LEU A 193 -12.59 -9.52 -2.77
C LEU A 193 -14.02 -9.67 -2.25
N VAL A 194 -14.45 -10.90 -2.07
CA VAL A 194 -15.81 -11.25 -1.67
C VAL A 194 -15.78 -12.01 -0.35
N GLU A 195 -16.61 -11.60 0.60
CA GLU A 195 -16.83 -12.31 1.86
C GLU A 195 -18.16 -13.07 1.81
N SER A 196 -18.11 -14.37 2.12
CA SER A 196 -19.29 -15.22 2.28
C SER A 196 -19.29 -15.87 3.66
N LYS A 197 -20.47 -15.95 4.28
CA LYS A 197 -20.69 -16.60 5.58
C LYS A 197 -21.91 -17.53 5.49
N GLU A 198 -21.87 -18.65 6.21
CA GLU A 198 -23.07 -19.40 6.56
C GLU A 198 -23.50 -18.95 7.97
N GLY A 199 -24.80 -18.68 8.18
CA GLY A 199 -25.36 -18.30 9.48
C GLY A 199 -25.41 -16.78 9.80
N SER A 200 -26.04 -16.45 10.95
CA SER A 200 -26.25 -15.06 11.40
C SER A 200 -24.96 -14.38 11.88
N HIS A 201 -24.85 -13.06 11.73
CA HIS A 201 -23.67 -12.20 12.02
C HIS A 201 -23.09 -12.24 13.46
N LEU A 202 -23.54 -13.15 14.32
CA LEU A 202 -23.17 -13.26 15.73
C LEU A 202 -22.69 -14.69 16.04
N ALA A 203 -21.45 -15.03 15.72
CA ALA A 203 -20.81 -16.25 16.24
C ALA A 203 -19.31 -16.02 16.50
N SER A 204 -18.87 -16.57 17.64
CA SER A 204 -17.54 -16.52 18.24
C SER A 204 -16.49 -17.30 17.44
N ASP A 205 -15.22 -16.88 17.56
CA ASP A 205 -14.01 -17.47 16.94
C ASP A 205 -13.68 -18.93 17.36
N GLY A 206 -14.69 -19.77 17.66
CA GLY A 206 -14.51 -21.15 18.11
C GLY A 206 -15.66 -22.11 17.72
N GLY A 207 -16.44 -21.78 16.68
CA GLY A 207 -17.47 -22.67 16.12
C GLY A 207 -16.95 -23.57 14.98
N ASP A 208 -17.71 -24.62 14.67
CA ASP A 208 -17.42 -25.68 13.68
C ASP A 208 -16.92 -25.16 12.31
N GLU A 209 -16.16 -25.99 11.57
CA GLU A 209 -15.59 -25.64 10.24
C GLU A 209 -16.62 -25.11 9.22
N GLU A 210 -17.90 -25.42 9.41
CA GLU A 210 -19.01 -25.00 8.56
C GLU A 210 -19.42 -23.51 8.75
N ASP A 211 -19.14 -22.88 9.89
CA ASP A 211 -19.48 -21.46 10.17
C ASP A 211 -18.34 -20.47 9.82
N GLN A 212 -17.21 -20.98 9.31
CA GLN A 212 -16.03 -20.17 9.04
C GLN A 212 -16.25 -19.19 7.88
N ILE A 213 -15.83 -17.93 8.02
CA ILE A 213 -15.86 -16.94 6.92
C ILE A 213 -14.98 -17.44 5.76
N VAL A 214 -15.49 -17.35 4.54
CA VAL A 214 -14.73 -17.68 3.32
C VAL A 214 -14.58 -16.43 2.47
N TYR A 215 -13.33 -16.14 2.15
CA TYR A 215 -12.93 -15.04 1.27
C TYR A 215 -12.68 -15.59 -0.13
N THR A 216 -13.28 -14.95 -1.13
CA THR A 216 -13.12 -15.30 -2.55
C THR A 216 -12.56 -14.11 -3.31
N VAL A 217 -11.43 -14.31 -3.97
CA VAL A 217 -10.74 -13.32 -4.80
C VAL A 217 -11.11 -13.55 -6.26
N PHE A 218 -11.48 -12.47 -6.95
CA PHE A 218 -11.71 -12.42 -8.38
C PHE A 218 -10.65 -11.50 -9.02
N LEU A 219 -9.80 -12.06 -9.87
CA LEU A 219 -8.71 -11.38 -10.56
C LEU A 219 -8.92 -11.41 -12.07
N PRO A 220 -9.43 -10.33 -12.67
CA PRO A 220 -9.37 -10.14 -14.11
C PRO A 220 -7.92 -10.18 -14.61
N LEU A 221 -7.69 -10.89 -15.70
CA LEU A 221 -6.36 -11.20 -16.24
C LEU A 221 -6.15 -10.59 -17.63
N ILE A 222 -4.93 -10.76 -18.13
CA ILE A 222 -4.60 -10.56 -19.53
C ILE A 222 -4.63 -11.93 -20.23
N GLU A 223 -5.35 -12.02 -21.35
CA GLU A 223 -5.38 -13.20 -22.22
C GLU A 223 -5.06 -12.78 -23.65
N GLY A 224 -3.85 -13.13 -24.11
CA GLY A 224 -3.32 -12.63 -25.38
C GLY A 224 -3.26 -11.10 -25.39
N PRO A 225 -3.78 -10.43 -26.44
CA PRO A 225 -3.79 -8.96 -26.51
C PRO A 225 -4.97 -8.32 -25.77
N PHE A 226 -5.82 -9.10 -25.07
CA PHE A 226 -6.99 -8.60 -24.36
C PHE A 226 -6.71 -8.46 -22.87
N ARG A 227 -7.23 -7.39 -22.29
CA ARG A 227 -7.27 -7.17 -20.85
C ARG A 227 -8.71 -7.32 -20.36
N ALA A 228 -8.88 -8.01 -19.24
CA ALA A 228 -10.16 -8.16 -18.58
C ALA A 228 -10.37 -7.13 -17.45
N CYS A 229 -11.62 -6.72 -17.23
CA CYS A 229 -12.09 -6.11 -15.98
C CYS A 229 -13.48 -6.62 -15.60
N LEU A 230 -13.87 -6.31 -14.37
CA LEU A 230 -15.23 -6.51 -13.88
C LEU A 230 -16.00 -5.19 -13.87
N GLN A 231 -17.33 -5.32 -13.95
CA GLN A 231 -18.27 -4.23 -13.73
C GLN A 231 -19.63 -4.78 -13.30
N GLY A 232 -20.46 -3.92 -12.71
CA GLY A 232 -21.88 -4.18 -12.47
C GLY A 232 -22.77 -3.66 -13.59
N ASN A 233 -24.00 -4.19 -13.66
CA ASN A 233 -25.04 -3.67 -14.56
C ASN A 233 -26.38 -3.39 -13.84
N THR A 234 -27.35 -2.85 -14.57
CA THR A 234 -28.67 -2.48 -14.03
C THR A 234 -29.56 -3.66 -13.67
N ARG A 235 -29.17 -4.89 -14.03
CA ARG A 235 -29.88 -6.14 -13.69
C ARG A 235 -29.27 -6.83 -12.47
N ASP A 236 -28.39 -6.15 -11.75
CA ASP A 236 -27.68 -6.67 -10.59
C ASP A 236 -26.73 -7.84 -10.91
N GLU A 237 -26.22 -7.87 -12.14
CA GLU A 237 -25.26 -8.88 -12.56
C GLU A 237 -23.83 -8.34 -12.49
N LEU A 238 -22.91 -9.22 -12.14
CA LEU A 238 -21.48 -9.03 -12.35
C LEU A 238 -21.15 -9.35 -13.81
N GLU A 239 -20.44 -8.48 -14.50
CA GLU A 239 -20.02 -8.66 -15.89
C GLU A 239 -18.51 -8.76 -16.01
N LEU A 240 -18.06 -9.60 -16.95
CA LEU A 240 -16.70 -9.69 -17.44
C LEU A 240 -16.58 -8.88 -18.73
N CYS A 241 -15.72 -7.87 -18.73
CA CYS A 241 -15.38 -7.04 -19.89
C CYS A 241 -14.01 -7.41 -20.42
N LEU A 242 -13.88 -7.63 -21.73
CA LEU A 242 -12.64 -8.01 -22.41
C LEU A 242 -12.36 -7.00 -23.53
N GLU A 243 -11.22 -6.32 -23.48
CA GLU A 243 -10.87 -5.28 -24.45
C GLU A 243 -9.41 -5.36 -24.91
N SER A 244 -9.19 -5.28 -26.22
CA SER A 244 -7.83 -5.22 -26.80
C SER A 244 -7.30 -3.79 -26.96
N GLY A 245 -8.18 -2.79 -26.93
CA GLY A 245 -7.83 -1.38 -27.19
C GLY A 245 -7.48 -1.08 -28.66
N ASP A 246 -7.72 -2.03 -29.57
CA ASP A 246 -7.46 -1.88 -31.01
C ASP A 246 -8.57 -2.57 -31.81
N VAL A 247 -9.26 -1.82 -32.67
CA VAL A 247 -10.41 -2.30 -33.47
C VAL A 247 -10.05 -3.44 -34.41
N ASP A 248 -8.78 -3.53 -34.83
CA ASP A 248 -8.30 -4.58 -35.72
C ASP A 248 -7.80 -5.82 -34.96
N THR A 249 -7.60 -5.70 -33.64
CA THR A 249 -7.19 -6.82 -32.78
C THR A 249 -8.43 -7.49 -32.18
N LYS A 250 -8.92 -8.53 -32.86
CA LYS A 250 -10.17 -9.23 -32.54
C LYS A 250 -9.94 -10.68 -32.10
N ALA A 251 -10.75 -11.15 -31.16
CA ALA A 251 -10.85 -12.55 -30.76
C ALA A 251 -12.31 -12.88 -30.40
N SER A 252 -12.67 -14.15 -30.31
CA SER A 252 -14.04 -14.59 -29.95
C SER A 252 -14.07 -15.67 -28.87
N SER A 253 -12.93 -16.14 -28.38
CA SER A 253 -12.88 -17.22 -27.40
C SER A 253 -11.75 -16.99 -26.41
N PHE A 254 -12.10 -17.14 -25.14
CA PHE A 254 -11.25 -16.89 -23.98
C PHE A 254 -11.47 -18.00 -22.96
N THR A 255 -10.41 -18.45 -22.32
CA THR A 255 -10.45 -19.63 -21.43
C THR A 255 -9.99 -19.31 -20.01
N HIS A 256 -9.29 -18.19 -19.81
CA HIS A 256 -8.62 -17.88 -18.56
C HIS A 256 -8.49 -16.36 -18.33
N SER A 257 -9.51 -15.60 -18.71
CA SER A 257 -9.54 -14.14 -18.59
C SER A 257 -9.88 -13.65 -17.16
N LEU A 258 -10.31 -14.54 -16.28
CA LEU A 258 -10.59 -14.25 -14.87
C LEU A 258 -10.10 -15.43 -14.03
N PHE A 259 -9.36 -15.17 -12.96
CA PHE A 259 -8.99 -16.18 -11.98
C PHE A 259 -9.80 -15.99 -10.70
N VAL A 260 -10.41 -17.07 -10.21
CA VAL A 260 -11.16 -17.10 -8.95
C VAL A 260 -10.44 -18.02 -7.97
N HIS A 261 -10.20 -17.55 -6.75
CA HIS A 261 -9.50 -18.30 -5.71
C HIS A 261 -10.14 -18.05 -4.35
N ALA A 262 -10.11 -19.04 -3.46
CA ALA A 262 -10.75 -18.93 -2.16
C ALA A 262 -9.86 -19.38 -1.00
N GLY A 263 -10.16 -18.85 0.19
CA GLY A 263 -9.48 -19.20 1.42
C GLY A 263 -10.17 -18.61 2.65
N THR A 264 -9.57 -18.82 3.82
CA THR A 264 -10.14 -18.43 5.13
C THR A 264 -9.42 -17.25 5.77
N ASP A 265 -8.23 -16.93 5.26
CA ASP A 265 -7.45 -15.74 5.60
C ASP A 265 -7.43 -14.79 4.39
N PRO A 266 -7.93 -13.55 4.49
CA PRO A 266 -8.11 -12.72 3.29
C PRO A 266 -6.77 -12.28 2.69
N PHE A 267 -5.76 -11.99 3.52
CA PHE A 267 -4.46 -11.54 3.00
C PHE A 267 -3.68 -12.68 2.37
N ALA A 268 -3.66 -13.86 3.01
CA ALA A 268 -3.07 -15.06 2.41
C ALA A 268 -3.80 -15.42 1.12
N THR A 269 -5.14 -15.45 1.10
CA THR A 269 -5.94 -15.74 -0.11
C THR A 269 -5.56 -14.83 -1.27
N ILE A 270 -5.38 -13.52 -1.02
CA ILE A 270 -4.92 -12.58 -2.04
C ILE A 270 -3.51 -12.93 -2.54
N THR A 271 -2.57 -13.15 -1.63
CA THR A 271 -1.17 -13.48 -1.99
C THR A 271 -1.08 -14.81 -2.75
N GLU A 272 -1.84 -15.82 -2.35
CA GLU A 272 -1.95 -17.13 -3.03
C GLU A 272 -2.56 -17.00 -4.43
N ALA A 273 -3.61 -16.18 -4.57
CA ALA A 273 -4.26 -15.92 -5.85
C ALA A 273 -3.28 -15.26 -6.84
N ILE A 274 -2.58 -14.20 -6.40
CA ILE A 274 -1.58 -13.51 -7.22
C ILE A 274 -0.41 -14.43 -7.57
N ARG A 275 0.03 -15.32 -6.67
CA ARG A 275 1.07 -16.30 -6.98
C ARG A 275 0.63 -17.28 -8.07
N SER A 276 -0.61 -17.75 -8.00
CA SER A 276 -1.18 -18.64 -9.02
C SER A 276 -1.23 -17.94 -10.39
N VAL A 277 -1.68 -16.69 -10.41
CA VAL A 277 -1.68 -15.85 -11.62
C VAL A 277 -0.27 -15.60 -12.14
N LYS A 278 0.72 -15.36 -11.27
CA LYS A 278 2.13 -15.23 -11.64
C LYS A 278 2.65 -16.49 -12.34
N VAL A 279 2.38 -17.67 -11.79
CA VAL A 279 2.79 -18.95 -12.37
C VAL A 279 2.14 -19.19 -13.73
N HIS A 280 0.88 -18.78 -13.88
CA HIS A 280 0.14 -18.88 -15.14
C HIS A 280 0.66 -17.90 -16.20
N LEU A 281 0.69 -16.60 -15.91
CA LEU A 281 1.04 -15.55 -16.88
C LEU A 281 2.55 -15.48 -17.17
N LYS A 282 3.42 -15.68 -16.16
CA LYS A 282 4.89 -15.61 -16.27
C LYS A 282 5.45 -14.27 -16.78
N THR A 283 4.66 -13.20 -16.71
CA THR A 283 5.00 -11.87 -17.24
C THR A 283 5.40 -10.85 -16.18
N PHE A 284 5.13 -11.10 -14.90
CA PHE A 284 5.46 -10.21 -13.78
C PHE A 284 6.11 -10.97 -12.62
N ARG A 285 6.52 -10.24 -11.58
CA ARG A 285 7.00 -10.77 -10.30
C ARG A 285 6.21 -10.16 -9.14
N GLN A 286 6.06 -10.91 -8.05
CA GLN A 286 5.49 -10.38 -6.81
C GLN A 286 6.48 -9.47 -6.10
N ARG A 287 5.98 -8.57 -5.25
CA ARG A 287 6.77 -7.55 -4.54
C ARG A 287 8.02 -8.12 -3.85
N HIS A 288 7.89 -9.25 -3.14
CA HIS A 288 8.99 -9.85 -2.37
C HIS A 288 10.11 -10.45 -3.24
N GLU A 289 9.88 -10.63 -4.54
CA GLU A 289 10.87 -11.12 -5.51
C GLU A 289 11.66 -9.98 -6.19
N LYS A 290 11.34 -8.72 -5.84
CA LYS A 290 11.93 -7.52 -6.43
C LYS A 290 12.88 -6.87 -5.44
N LYS A 291 13.94 -6.26 -5.96
CA LYS A 291 14.86 -5.44 -5.16
C LYS A 291 14.17 -4.13 -4.79
N LEU A 292 13.89 -3.90 -3.51
CA LEU A 292 13.42 -2.59 -3.05
C LEU A 292 14.57 -1.58 -3.14
N PRO A 293 14.33 -0.36 -3.67
CA PRO A 293 15.33 0.69 -3.67
C PRO A 293 15.52 1.27 -2.27
N GLY A 294 16.74 1.66 -1.92
CA GLY A 294 17.09 2.11 -0.57
C GLY A 294 16.42 3.42 -0.14
N ILE A 295 15.81 4.18 -1.06
CA ILE A 295 15.02 5.39 -0.72
C ILE A 295 13.92 5.11 0.31
N VAL A 296 13.42 3.87 0.38
CA VAL A 296 12.37 3.47 1.33
C VAL A 296 12.81 3.61 2.79
N ASP A 297 14.11 3.47 3.09
CA ASP A 297 14.64 3.50 4.46
C ASP A 297 15.05 4.89 4.95
N TYR A 298 14.84 5.93 4.12
CA TYR A 298 15.22 7.30 4.44
C TYR A 298 14.07 8.27 4.30
N PHE A 299 14.24 9.43 4.94
CA PHE A 299 13.41 10.60 4.71
C PHE A 299 13.86 11.31 3.43
N GLY A 300 12.89 11.81 2.66
CA GLY A 300 13.18 12.57 1.44
C GLY A 300 12.34 13.82 1.26
N TRP A 301 12.56 14.48 0.13
CA TRP A 301 11.84 15.68 -0.29
C TRP A 301 11.54 15.64 -1.79
N CYS A 302 10.35 16.08 -2.18
CA CYS A 302 9.92 16.22 -3.57
C CYS A 302 9.69 17.68 -3.90
N THR A 303 10.19 18.15 -5.04
CA THR A 303 10.15 19.58 -5.40
C THR A 303 8.81 20.06 -5.95
N TRP A 304 7.83 19.16 -6.17
CA TRP A 304 6.58 19.47 -6.87
C TRP A 304 5.75 20.57 -6.20
N ASP A 305 5.28 20.42 -4.96
CA ASP A 305 4.45 21.48 -4.35
C ASP A 305 5.26 22.73 -3.97
N ALA A 306 6.58 22.59 -3.82
CA ALA A 306 7.47 23.69 -3.51
C ALA A 306 7.61 24.67 -4.69
N PHE A 307 7.69 24.16 -5.92
CA PHE A 307 8.00 24.99 -7.09
C PHE A 307 7.15 24.72 -8.33
N TYR A 308 6.43 23.60 -8.37
CA TYR A 308 5.84 23.05 -9.59
C TYR A 308 6.89 23.06 -10.72
N GLN A 309 6.51 23.54 -11.90
CA GLN A 309 7.38 23.65 -13.07
C GLN A 309 8.47 24.72 -12.94
N GLU A 310 8.50 25.52 -11.88
CA GLU A 310 9.47 26.60 -11.67
C GLU A 310 10.72 26.15 -10.87
N VAL A 311 10.92 24.84 -10.69
CA VAL A 311 12.09 24.30 -9.98
C VAL A 311 13.42 24.74 -10.65
N THR A 312 14.40 25.13 -9.83
CA THR A 312 15.78 25.50 -10.24
C THR A 312 16.82 24.82 -9.35
N GLN A 313 18.10 24.86 -9.73
CA GLN A 313 19.20 24.34 -8.90
C GLN A 313 19.27 25.02 -7.52
N GLU A 314 19.14 26.35 -7.50
CA GLU A 314 19.17 27.14 -6.26
C GLU A 314 17.96 26.84 -5.38
N GLY A 315 16.79 26.63 -5.98
CA GLY A 315 15.59 26.21 -5.26
C GLY A 315 15.74 24.84 -4.60
N VAL A 316 16.34 23.88 -5.31
CA VAL A 316 16.65 22.55 -4.76
C VAL A 316 17.63 22.69 -3.58
N GLU A 317 18.76 23.39 -3.75
CA GLU A 317 19.74 23.59 -2.68
C GLU A 317 19.13 24.27 -1.44
N ALA A 318 18.33 25.33 -1.65
CA ALA A 318 17.66 26.03 -0.55
C ALA A 318 16.71 25.12 0.25
N GLY A 319 16.00 24.21 -0.42
CA GLY A 319 15.16 23.22 0.25
C GLY A 319 15.97 22.25 1.11
N LEU A 320 17.04 21.68 0.55
CA LEU A 320 17.94 20.76 1.26
C LEU A 320 18.61 21.41 2.48
N GLU A 321 19.10 22.63 2.33
CA GLU A 321 19.67 23.44 3.40
C GLU A 321 18.63 23.70 4.50
N SER A 322 17.40 24.07 4.13
CA SER A 322 16.35 24.40 5.10
C SER A 322 15.92 23.20 5.96
N LEU A 323 15.83 22.00 5.38
CA LEU A 323 15.48 20.78 6.11
C LEU A 323 16.64 20.31 7.01
N THR A 324 17.87 20.36 6.48
CA THR A 324 19.08 19.99 7.23
C THR A 324 19.28 20.89 8.45
N SER A 325 19.14 22.21 8.26
CA SER A 325 19.25 23.20 9.34
C SER A 325 18.22 23.02 10.45
N GLY A 326 17.05 22.44 10.15
CA GLY A 326 16.01 22.15 11.13
C GLY A 326 16.11 20.77 11.80
N GLY A 327 17.16 20.00 11.52
CA GLY A 327 17.38 18.69 12.14
C GLY A 327 16.59 17.54 11.52
N ALA A 328 16.03 17.72 10.32
CA ALA A 328 15.38 16.66 9.54
C ALA A 328 16.07 16.50 8.17
N PRO A 329 17.36 16.11 8.13
CA PRO A 329 18.13 16.08 6.89
C PRO A 329 17.59 15.00 5.94
N PRO A 330 17.13 15.35 4.72
CA PRO A 330 16.71 14.36 3.74
C PRO A 330 17.92 13.60 3.22
N LYS A 331 17.75 12.31 2.92
CA LYS A 331 18.76 11.49 2.23
C LYS A 331 18.38 11.13 0.81
N PHE A 332 17.21 11.57 0.36
CA PHE A 332 16.91 11.62 -1.05
C PHE A 332 16.10 12.84 -1.46
N VAL A 333 16.20 13.21 -2.73
CA VAL A 333 15.34 14.22 -3.36
C VAL A 333 14.76 13.69 -4.66
N ILE A 334 13.51 14.04 -4.93
CA ILE A 334 12.88 13.88 -6.25
C ILE A 334 12.81 15.28 -6.87
N ILE A 335 13.63 15.52 -7.90
CA ILE A 335 13.49 16.69 -8.75
C ILE A 335 12.34 16.41 -9.71
N ASP A 336 11.16 16.90 -9.35
CA ASP A 336 9.91 16.67 -10.06
C ASP A 336 9.81 17.54 -11.34
N ASP A 337 8.65 17.52 -12.02
CA ASP A 337 8.44 18.15 -13.31
C ASP A 337 8.90 19.63 -13.37
N GLY A 338 9.47 20.03 -14.51
CA GLY A 338 10.01 21.37 -14.77
C GLY A 338 11.51 21.41 -15.11
N TRP A 339 12.26 20.32 -14.99
CA TRP A 339 13.71 20.29 -15.31
C TRP A 339 14.03 19.96 -16.77
N GLN A 340 13.10 19.31 -17.50
CA GLN A 340 13.31 18.82 -18.86
C GLN A 340 13.26 19.93 -19.92
N SER A 341 13.96 19.73 -21.04
CA SER A 341 13.85 20.59 -22.23
C SER A 341 12.56 20.29 -23.00
N VAL A 342 11.64 21.25 -23.02
CA VAL A 342 10.32 21.10 -23.62
C VAL A 342 9.90 22.31 -24.44
N GLY A 343 8.88 22.13 -25.28
CA GLY A 343 8.17 23.25 -25.91
C GLY A 343 6.79 22.84 -26.44
N GLY A 344 5.99 23.80 -26.91
CA GLY A 344 4.76 23.56 -27.68
C GLY A 344 4.96 23.32 -29.18
N ASP A 345 3.99 22.67 -29.83
CA ASP A 345 3.89 22.62 -31.29
C ASP A 345 3.59 24.07 -31.79
N GLN A 346 4.23 24.53 -32.87
CA GLN A 346 4.35 25.96 -33.31
C GLN A 346 3.25 26.95 -32.83
N GLU A 347 3.64 28.18 -32.48
CA GLU A 347 2.69 29.28 -32.23
C GLU A 347 1.84 29.51 -33.49
N LYS A 348 0.58 29.07 -33.46
CA LYS A 348 -0.40 29.55 -34.43
C LYS A 348 -0.68 31.01 -34.10
N ASP A 349 -0.30 31.91 -35.00
CA ASP A 349 -0.63 33.34 -34.91
C ASP A 349 -2.12 33.52 -34.56
N GLY A 350 -2.39 33.98 -33.33
CA GLY A 350 -3.71 34.43 -32.90
C GLY A 350 -4.55 33.48 -32.03
N GLU A 351 -4.13 32.24 -31.74
CA GLU A 351 -4.91 31.33 -30.87
C GLU A 351 -4.36 31.25 -29.43
N LYS A 352 -5.22 31.49 -28.43
CA LYS A 352 -4.92 31.45 -26.98
C LYS A 352 -5.12 30.05 -26.37
N GLU A 353 -4.95 28.99 -27.13
CA GLU A 353 -5.06 27.63 -26.59
C GLU A 353 -3.77 27.30 -25.82
N PRO A 354 -3.85 26.71 -24.60
CA PRO A 354 -2.66 26.25 -23.91
C PRO A 354 -1.96 25.18 -24.75
N ALA A 355 -0.67 25.38 -25.03
CA ALA A 355 0.11 24.45 -25.84
C ALA A 355 0.59 23.25 -25.01
N LEU A 356 0.29 22.04 -25.47
CA LEU A 356 0.81 20.80 -24.87
C LEU A 356 2.32 20.74 -25.07
N GLN A 357 3.04 20.76 -23.97
CA GLN A 357 4.50 20.73 -24.00
C GLN A 357 4.98 19.30 -24.33
N ARG A 358 5.99 19.21 -25.20
CA ARG A 358 6.64 17.96 -25.63
C ARG A 358 8.12 18.03 -25.40
N LEU A 359 8.74 16.87 -25.15
CA LEU A 359 10.19 16.76 -25.00
C LEU A 359 10.89 17.15 -26.30
N THR A 360 11.83 18.09 -26.20
CA THR A 360 12.66 18.58 -27.32
C THR A 360 14.13 18.20 -27.17
N GLY A 361 14.53 17.62 -26.04
CA GLY A 361 15.86 17.05 -25.83
C GLY A 361 15.88 16.15 -24.60
N ILE A 362 16.83 15.21 -24.55
CA ILE A 362 17.03 14.31 -23.40
C ILE A 362 17.80 14.96 -22.24
N LYS A 363 18.35 16.16 -22.46
CA LYS A 363 19.07 16.94 -21.45
C LYS A 363 18.16 18.00 -20.81
N GLU A 364 18.58 18.44 -19.63
CA GLU A 364 17.93 19.47 -18.86
C GLU A 364 17.82 20.81 -19.60
N ASN A 365 16.85 21.62 -19.18
CA ASN A 365 16.65 22.98 -19.67
C ASN A 365 17.61 24.00 -19.02
N SER A 366 17.49 25.26 -19.42
CA SER A 366 18.36 26.34 -18.98
C SER A 366 18.35 26.62 -17.47
N LYS A 367 17.33 26.19 -16.71
CA LYS A 367 17.29 26.35 -15.25
C LYS A 367 18.27 25.43 -14.52
N PHE A 368 18.74 24.38 -15.19
CA PHE A 368 19.68 23.41 -14.67
C PHE A 368 21.03 23.44 -15.39
N GLN A 369 21.26 24.45 -16.23
CA GLN A 369 22.57 24.72 -16.85
C GLN A 369 23.27 25.83 -16.06
N SER A 370 24.57 25.69 -15.79
CA SER A 370 25.36 26.78 -15.20
C SER A 370 25.59 27.88 -16.26
N LYS A 371 25.65 29.14 -15.81
CA LYS A 371 25.99 30.27 -16.69
C LYS A 371 27.48 30.28 -17.05
N GLU A 372 28.32 29.80 -16.14
CA GLU A 372 29.76 29.72 -16.27
C GLU A 372 30.20 28.52 -17.11
N ASP A 373 29.58 27.36 -16.89
CA ASP A 373 29.79 26.16 -17.69
C ASP A 373 28.46 25.42 -17.95
N PRO A 374 27.76 25.76 -19.06
CA PRO A 374 26.53 25.09 -19.46
C PRO A 374 26.67 23.58 -19.69
N THR A 375 27.91 23.04 -19.79
CA THR A 375 28.15 21.62 -20.05
C THR A 375 28.03 20.73 -18.82
N VAL A 376 28.04 21.32 -17.61
CA VAL A 376 27.88 20.56 -16.35
C VAL A 376 26.43 20.12 -16.17
N GLY A 377 25.47 20.98 -16.53
CA GLY A 377 24.05 20.65 -16.49
C GLY A 377 23.56 20.24 -15.09
N ILE A 378 22.61 19.30 -15.06
CA ILE A 378 22.00 18.79 -13.82
C ILE A 378 23.02 18.15 -12.85
N LYS A 379 24.20 17.75 -13.33
CA LYS A 379 25.28 17.20 -12.50
C LYS A 379 25.72 18.17 -11.40
N ASN A 380 25.63 19.48 -11.64
CA ASN A 380 26.05 20.48 -10.67
C ASN A 380 25.23 20.38 -9.38
N ILE A 381 23.89 20.44 -9.48
CA ILE A 381 23.02 20.30 -8.30
C ILE A 381 23.08 18.89 -7.69
N VAL A 382 23.29 17.84 -8.49
CA VAL A 382 23.49 16.47 -7.97
C VAL A 382 24.73 16.40 -7.09
N ASN A 383 25.86 16.97 -7.53
CA ASN A 383 27.09 17.01 -6.76
C ASN A 383 26.90 17.83 -5.47
N ILE A 384 26.29 19.02 -5.56
CA ILE A 384 25.97 19.84 -4.38
C ILE A 384 25.13 19.04 -3.38
N ALA A 385 24.05 18.41 -3.84
CA ALA A 385 23.17 17.63 -2.98
C ALA A 385 23.90 16.46 -2.29
N LYS A 386 24.76 15.73 -3.00
CA LYS A 386 25.50 14.58 -2.45
C LYS A 386 26.67 15.00 -1.56
N GLU A 387 27.49 15.93 -2.01
CA GLU A 387 28.75 16.32 -1.35
C GLU A 387 28.52 17.28 -0.18
N LYS A 388 27.65 18.30 -0.36
CA LYS A 388 27.38 19.31 0.67
C LYS A 388 26.28 18.88 1.64
N HIS A 389 25.21 18.28 1.14
CA HIS A 389 24.04 17.92 1.97
C HIS A 389 23.99 16.43 2.35
N GLY A 390 24.94 15.62 1.86
CA GLY A 390 25.04 14.20 2.23
C GLY A 390 23.85 13.37 1.77
N LEU A 391 23.23 13.72 0.63
CA LEU A 391 22.18 12.89 0.03
C LEU A 391 22.75 11.56 -0.45
N LYS A 392 21.98 10.49 -0.25
CA LYS A 392 22.28 9.16 -0.77
C LYS A 392 21.72 8.95 -2.18
N TYR A 393 20.55 9.54 -2.45
CA TYR A 393 19.85 9.34 -3.71
C TYR A 393 19.32 10.65 -4.30
N VAL A 394 19.50 10.84 -5.60
CA VAL A 394 18.82 11.88 -6.38
C VAL A 394 17.98 11.21 -7.45
N TYR A 395 16.66 11.42 -7.43
CA TYR A 395 15.74 10.94 -8.46
C TYR A 395 15.25 12.13 -9.28
N VAL A 396 14.92 11.87 -10.55
CA VAL A 396 14.30 12.89 -11.42
C VAL A 396 13.01 12.37 -12.05
N TRP A 397 12.07 13.26 -12.31
CA TRP A 397 10.79 12.92 -12.92
C TRP A 397 10.86 12.87 -14.45
N HIS A 398 10.14 11.95 -15.09
CA HIS A 398 9.74 12.07 -16.49
C HIS A 398 8.44 11.29 -16.75
N ALA A 399 7.70 11.62 -17.81
CA ALA A 399 6.56 10.80 -18.23
C ALA A 399 7.01 9.55 -19.00
N ILE A 400 6.19 8.49 -19.03
CA ILE A 400 6.47 7.26 -19.77
C ILE A 400 6.73 7.52 -21.26
N THR A 401 6.06 8.51 -21.86
CA THR A 401 6.25 8.90 -23.26
C THR A 401 7.33 9.96 -23.46
N GLY A 402 8.05 10.36 -22.41
CA GLY A 402 9.15 11.34 -22.42
C GLY A 402 8.82 12.63 -21.67
N TYR A 403 7.65 13.21 -21.92
CA TYR A 403 7.06 14.34 -21.18
C TYR A 403 5.53 14.25 -21.30
N TRP A 404 4.75 15.18 -20.74
CA TRP A 404 3.27 15.18 -20.82
C TRP A 404 2.74 14.96 -22.24
N GLY A 405 3.26 15.69 -23.24
CA GLY A 405 2.93 15.49 -24.66
C GLY A 405 3.81 14.46 -25.38
N GLY A 406 4.63 13.69 -24.68
CA GLY A 406 5.59 12.77 -25.28
C GLY A 406 6.77 13.45 -25.99
N VAL A 407 7.45 12.71 -26.87
CA VAL A 407 8.64 13.17 -27.61
C VAL A 407 8.24 13.91 -28.88
N ARG A 408 8.68 15.15 -29.08
CA ARG A 408 8.29 15.94 -30.24
C ARG A 408 8.78 15.33 -31.57
N PRO A 409 7.88 15.07 -32.54
CA PRO A 409 8.28 14.66 -33.89
C PRO A 409 9.01 15.77 -34.66
N GLY A 410 9.96 15.41 -35.51
CA GLY A 410 10.67 16.35 -36.40
C GLY A 410 11.76 17.20 -35.74
N VAL A 411 12.11 16.92 -34.48
CA VAL A 411 13.33 17.46 -33.86
C VAL A 411 14.51 16.63 -34.31
N LYS A 412 15.47 17.24 -35.01
CA LYS A 412 16.61 16.58 -35.64
C LYS A 412 17.38 15.66 -34.70
N GLU A 413 17.62 16.12 -33.47
CA GLU A 413 18.35 15.38 -32.43
C GLU A 413 17.57 14.18 -31.87
N LEU A 414 16.28 14.06 -32.16
CA LEU A 414 15.40 13.00 -31.65
C LEU A 414 14.80 12.13 -32.77
N GLU A 415 15.14 12.40 -34.04
CA GLU A 415 14.62 11.67 -35.21
C GLU A 415 14.87 10.16 -35.14
N GLU A 416 16.01 9.76 -34.56
CA GLU A 416 16.40 8.36 -34.44
C GLU A 416 15.47 7.52 -33.55
N TYR A 417 14.69 8.16 -32.68
CA TYR A 417 13.68 7.49 -31.87
C TYR A 417 12.38 7.24 -32.65
N GLY A 418 12.21 7.87 -33.81
CA GLY A 418 11.05 7.67 -34.69
C GLY A 418 9.72 8.02 -34.05
N SER A 419 9.67 9.11 -33.28
CA SER A 419 8.44 9.56 -32.61
C SER A 419 7.37 9.99 -33.62
N LEU A 420 6.13 9.55 -33.41
CA LEU A 420 4.97 9.89 -34.24
C LEU A 420 3.81 10.36 -33.36
N LEU A 421 3.01 11.31 -33.86
CA LEU A 421 1.79 11.71 -33.17
C LEU A 421 0.77 10.57 -33.16
N LYS A 422 0.29 10.25 -31.96
CA LYS A 422 -0.78 9.29 -31.69
C LYS A 422 -1.81 9.93 -30.79
N TYR A 423 -3.07 9.59 -31.01
CA TYR A 423 -4.19 10.15 -30.27
C TYR A 423 -4.76 9.07 -29.35
N PRO A 424 -4.97 9.36 -28.06
CA PRO A 424 -5.59 8.43 -27.14
C PRO A 424 -6.93 7.89 -27.67
N ASN A 425 -7.15 6.59 -27.50
CA ASN A 425 -8.41 5.90 -27.72
C ASN A 425 -8.77 5.16 -26.42
N LEU A 426 -9.63 5.76 -25.61
CA LEU A 426 -9.97 5.27 -24.29
C LEU A 426 -11.02 4.15 -24.34
N SER A 427 -10.97 3.24 -23.36
CA SER A 427 -12.03 2.24 -23.17
C SER A 427 -13.35 2.92 -22.77
N ASN A 428 -14.46 2.23 -23.05
CA ASN A 428 -15.79 2.70 -22.64
C ASN A 428 -15.92 2.81 -21.11
N GLY A 429 -15.24 1.93 -20.37
CA GLY A 429 -15.25 1.96 -18.90
C GLY A 429 -14.58 3.22 -18.36
N VAL A 430 -13.35 3.51 -18.82
CA VAL A 430 -12.62 4.72 -18.40
C VAL A 430 -13.34 5.99 -18.83
N LEU A 431 -13.85 6.09 -20.07
CA LEU A 431 -14.58 7.27 -20.54
C LEU A 431 -15.84 7.57 -19.73
N GLN A 432 -16.51 6.54 -19.20
CA GLN A 432 -17.67 6.72 -18.34
C GLN A 432 -17.30 7.19 -16.93
N ASN A 433 -16.14 6.79 -16.42
CA ASN A 433 -15.64 7.28 -15.14
C ASN A 433 -15.07 8.71 -15.27
N GLU A 434 -14.45 9.04 -16.41
CA GLU A 434 -13.78 10.34 -16.65
C GLU A 434 -14.14 10.96 -18.02
N PRO A 435 -15.37 11.47 -18.22
CA PRO A 435 -15.81 12.02 -19.52
C PRO A 435 -15.08 13.29 -19.96
N ALA A 436 -14.38 13.96 -19.03
CA ALA A 436 -13.58 15.16 -19.32
C ALA A 436 -12.50 14.89 -20.38
N TRP A 437 -12.10 13.63 -20.56
CA TRP A 437 -11.19 13.18 -21.63
C TRP A 437 -11.62 13.60 -23.04
N LYS A 438 -12.92 13.78 -23.29
CA LYS A 438 -13.42 14.25 -24.60
C LYS A 438 -12.87 15.62 -25.00
N THR A 439 -12.51 16.44 -24.01
CA THR A 439 -11.97 17.79 -24.17
C THR A 439 -10.57 17.92 -23.57
N ASP A 440 -9.95 16.81 -23.20
CA ASP A 440 -8.62 16.81 -22.59
C ASP A 440 -7.56 17.15 -23.65
N ILE A 441 -6.56 17.93 -23.24
CA ILE A 441 -5.51 18.42 -24.15
C ILE A 441 -4.68 17.28 -24.77
N LEU A 442 -4.48 16.17 -24.05
CA LEU A 442 -3.77 14.99 -24.56
C LEU A 442 -4.58 14.30 -25.67
N GLN A 443 -5.90 14.29 -25.54
CA GLN A 443 -6.81 13.78 -26.56
C GLN A 443 -6.85 14.70 -27.79
N LEU A 444 -6.90 16.01 -27.58
CA LEU A 444 -7.06 16.99 -28.65
C LEU A 444 -5.77 17.24 -29.44
N GLN A 445 -4.64 17.31 -28.76
CA GLN A 445 -3.34 17.63 -29.38
C GLN A 445 -2.48 16.38 -29.62
N GLY A 446 -2.87 15.21 -29.11
CA GLY A 446 -2.14 13.95 -29.28
C GLY A 446 -0.82 13.89 -28.51
N LEU A 447 -0.18 12.72 -28.49
CA LEU A 447 1.13 12.48 -27.87
C LEU A 447 2.16 12.05 -28.92
N GLY A 448 3.38 12.55 -28.77
CA GLY A 448 4.53 12.06 -29.52
C GLY A 448 4.99 10.70 -28.96
N LEU A 449 4.56 9.62 -29.60
CA LEU A 449 4.87 8.26 -29.21
C LEU A 449 6.15 7.79 -29.92
N VAL A 450 7.22 7.58 -29.16
CA VAL A 450 8.45 6.93 -29.63
C VAL A 450 8.13 5.59 -30.29
N ASN A 451 8.84 5.24 -31.36
CA ASN A 451 8.64 3.94 -32.00
C ASN A 451 8.90 2.81 -30.97
N PRO A 452 7.98 1.85 -30.77
CA PRO A 452 8.18 0.78 -29.79
C PRO A 452 9.48 -0.02 -30.00
N LYS A 453 10.00 -0.10 -31.23
CA LYS A 453 11.30 -0.72 -31.53
C LYS A 453 12.51 0.10 -31.08
N SER A 454 12.35 1.40 -30.88
CA SER A 454 13.39 2.35 -30.47
C SER A 454 13.26 2.81 -29.02
N VAL A 455 12.18 2.44 -28.31
CA VAL A 455 11.90 2.95 -26.96
C VAL A 455 12.95 2.55 -25.92
N TYR A 456 13.55 1.35 -26.03
CA TYR A 456 14.69 0.98 -25.17
C TYR A 456 15.89 1.89 -25.40
N LYS A 457 16.18 2.24 -26.66
CA LYS A 457 17.28 3.14 -26.99
C LYS A 457 17.05 4.51 -26.37
N PHE A 458 15.84 5.06 -26.53
CA PHE A 458 15.42 6.32 -25.93
C PHE A 458 15.62 6.33 -24.40
N TYR A 459 15.03 5.37 -23.68
CA TYR A 459 15.20 5.30 -22.23
C TYR A 459 16.64 5.06 -21.82
N ASN A 460 17.37 4.22 -22.55
CA ASN A 460 18.74 3.90 -22.19
C ASN A 460 19.65 5.12 -22.33
N GLU A 461 19.50 5.92 -23.38
CA GLU A 461 20.30 7.14 -23.57
C GLU A 461 19.94 8.21 -22.55
N LEU A 462 18.64 8.43 -22.29
CA LEU A 462 18.17 9.33 -21.23
C LEU A 462 18.72 8.91 -19.86
N HIS A 463 18.55 7.65 -19.46
CA HIS A 463 18.99 7.18 -18.15
C HIS A 463 20.52 7.06 -18.04
N SER A 464 21.23 6.73 -19.13
CA SER A 464 22.71 6.73 -19.14
C SER A 464 23.24 8.14 -18.89
N TYR A 465 22.62 9.15 -19.51
CA TYR A 465 22.97 10.55 -19.27
C TYR A 465 22.76 10.92 -17.80
N LEU A 466 21.56 10.66 -17.26
CA LEU A 466 21.22 10.94 -15.87
C LEU A 466 22.16 10.22 -14.88
N ALA A 467 22.42 8.92 -15.09
CA ALA A 467 23.36 8.16 -14.27
C ALA A 467 24.79 8.72 -14.35
N SER A 468 25.24 9.20 -15.51
CA SER A 468 26.55 9.86 -15.66
C SER A 468 26.65 11.21 -14.93
N ALA A 469 25.50 11.87 -14.70
CA ALA A 469 25.37 13.05 -13.87
C ALA A 469 25.22 12.73 -12.37
N GLY A 470 25.21 11.44 -12.00
CA GLY A 470 25.10 10.97 -10.62
C GLY A 470 23.67 10.80 -10.12
N VAL A 471 22.65 10.87 -10.99
CA VAL A 471 21.25 10.55 -10.62
C VAL A 471 21.13 9.04 -10.37
N ASP A 472 20.40 8.67 -9.32
CA ASP A 472 20.32 7.29 -8.81
C ASP A 472 19.01 6.59 -9.19
N GLY A 473 18.05 7.32 -9.74
CA GLY A 473 16.76 6.75 -10.16
C GLY A 473 15.81 7.76 -10.79
N VAL A 474 14.60 7.29 -11.10
CA VAL A 474 13.57 8.09 -11.77
C VAL A 474 12.19 7.93 -11.13
N LYS A 475 11.37 8.98 -11.15
CA LYS A 475 9.91 8.88 -10.94
C LYS A 475 9.26 8.93 -12.33
N VAL A 476 8.57 7.86 -12.72
CA VAL A 476 8.00 7.74 -14.07
C VAL A 476 6.49 7.84 -14.02
N ASP A 477 5.96 8.94 -14.54
CA ASP A 477 4.52 9.26 -14.52
C ASP A 477 3.81 8.87 -15.82
N VAL A 478 2.49 9.07 -15.84
CA VAL A 478 1.62 8.95 -17.02
C VAL A 478 1.60 7.55 -17.63
N GLN A 479 1.93 6.51 -16.85
CA GLN A 479 2.17 5.16 -17.38
C GLN A 479 0.93 4.53 -18.02
N CYS A 480 -0.25 4.72 -17.41
CA CYS A 480 -1.50 4.18 -17.96
C CYS A 480 -1.84 4.70 -19.36
N VAL A 481 -1.25 5.81 -19.85
CA VAL A 481 -1.61 6.38 -21.15
C VAL A 481 -1.35 5.41 -22.30
N LEU A 482 -0.37 4.51 -22.14
CA LEU A 482 -0.02 3.50 -23.14
C LEU A 482 -1.22 2.64 -23.53
N GLU A 483 -2.15 2.41 -22.61
CA GLU A 483 -3.34 1.61 -22.87
C GLU A 483 -4.28 2.21 -23.93
N THR A 484 -4.14 3.51 -24.17
CA THR A 484 -4.95 4.30 -25.11
C THR A 484 -4.27 4.47 -26.47
N LEU A 485 -2.98 4.13 -26.58
CA LEU A 485 -2.16 4.42 -27.76
C LEU A 485 -1.83 3.17 -28.59
N GLY A 486 -2.40 2.01 -28.22
CA GLY A 486 -2.08 0.70 -28.80
C GLY A 486 -2.63 0.45 -30.22
N ALA A 487 -3.49 1.32 -30.75
CA ALA A 487 -4.11 1.14 -32.06
C ALA A 487 -3.07 1.09 -33.20
N GLY A 488 -3.10 -0.01 -33.96
CA GLY A 488 -2.13 -0.29 -35.03
C GLY A 488 -0.76 -0.73 -34.52
N LEU A 489 -0.63 -1.00 -33.22
CA LEU A 489 0.60 -1.45 -32.55
C LEU A 489 0.41 -2.79 -31.80
N GLY A 490 -0.67 -3.53 -32.12
CA GLY A 490 -0.99 -4.83 -31.51
C GLY A 490 -1.90 -4.72 -30.28
N GLY A 491 -2.50 -3.55 -30.02
CA GLY A 491 -3.38 -3.33 -28.89
C GLY A 491 -2.68 -2.85 -27.63
N ARG A 492 -3.50 -2.57 -26.61
CA ARG A 492 -3.09 -1.96 -25.34
C ARG A 492 -2.06 -2.79 -24.57
N VAL A 493 -2.24 -4.11 -24.58
CA VAL A 493 -1.41 -5.05 -23.84
C VAL A 493 -0.01 -5.08 -24.44
N GLU A 494 0.06 -5.16 -25.78
CA GLU A 494 1.33 -5.29 -26.48
C GLU A 494 2.17 -4.02 -26.38
N LEU A 495 1.56 -2.85 -26.58
CA LEU A 495 2.27 -1.58 -26.44
C LEU A 495 2.78 -1.38 -25.00
N THR A 496 1.92 -1.60 -24.00
CA THR A 496 2.28 -1.47 -22.58
C THR A 496 3.44 -2.40 -22.24
N ARG A 497 3.36 -3.67 -22.68
CA ARG A 497 4.41 -4.67 -22.46
C ARG A 497 5.75 -4.24 -23.04
N GLN A 498 5.80 -3.73 -24.28
CA GLN A 498 7.05 -3.30 -24.92
C GLN A 498 7.69 -2.12 -24.18
N TYR A 499 6.88 -1.11 -23.82
CA TYR A 499 7.37 0.07 -23.09
C TYR A 499 7.88 -0.27 -21.69
N HIS A 500 7.12 -1.05 -20.92
CA HIS A 500 7.54 -1.44 -19.57
C HIS A 500 8.76 -2.36 -19.57
N GLN A 501 8.90 -3.27 -20.54
CA GLN A 501 10.11 -4.09 -20.68
C GLN A 501 11.34 -3.24 -21.00
N ALA A 502 11.20 -2.26 -21.89
CA ALA A 502 12.25 -1.32 -22.20
C ALA A 502 12.63 -0.44 -21.00
N LEU A 503 11.63 0.00 -20.22
CA LEU A 503 11.84 0.79 -19.01
C LEU A 503 12.59 -0.03 -17.94
N ASP A 504 12.10 -1.24 -17.61
CA ASP A 504 12.73 -2.15 -16.65
C ASP A 504 14.19 -2.47 -17.09
N ALA A 505 14.42 -2.68 -18.38
CA ALA A 505 15.76 -2.94 -18.92
C ALA A 505 16.70 -1.73 -18.82
N SER A 506 16.19 -0.52 -19.07
CA SER A 506 16.97 0.71 -18.94
C SER A 506 17.29 1.02 -17.47
N VAL A 507 16.32 0.90 -16.57
CA VAL A 507 16.51 1.09 -15.13
C VAL A 507 17.54 0.11 -14.59
N SER A 508 17.40 -1.19 -14.92
CA SER A 508 18.33 -2.23 -14.47
C SER A 508 19.77 -1.98 -14.94
N ARG A 509 19.94 -1.35 -16.11
CA ARG A 509 21.26 -1.05 -16.66
C ARG A 509 21.91 0.18 -16.03
N ASN A 510 21.13 1.19 -15.70
CA ASN A 510 21.66 2.52 -15.35
C ASN A 510 21.59 2.82 -13.85
N PHE A 511 20.67 2.20 -13.11
CA PHE A 511 20.42 2.48 -11.70
C PHE A 511 20.62 1.21 -10.85
N GLN A 512 21.78 1.10 -10.20
CA GLN A 512 22.21 -0.09 -9.47
C GLN A 512 21.25 -0.49 -8.33
N ASP A 513 20.52 0.48 -7.78
CA ASP A 513 19.60 0.26 -6.67
C ASP A 513 18.15 0.02 -7.09
N ASN A 514 17.91 -0.35 -8.35
CA ASN A 514 16.56 -0.48 -8.91
C ASN A 514 15.76 0.83 -8.73
N GLY A 515 16.42 1.95 -9.03
CA GLY A 515 15.93 3.28 -8.71
C GLY A 515 14.78 3.71 -9.62
N ILE A 516 13.56 3.36 -9.24
CA ILE A 516 12.35 3.76 -9.95
C ILE A 516 11.13 3.83 -9.02
N ILE A 517 10.31 4.86 -9.19
CA ILE A 517 8.94 4.94 -8.68
C ILE A 517 7.98 4.91 -9.88
N ALA A 518 7.11 3.92 -9.95
CA ALA A 518 6.03 3.89 -10.93
C ALA A 518 4.86 4.76 -10.46
N CYS A 519 4.40 5.67 -11.31
CA CYS A 519 3.36 6.62 -10.97
C CYS A 519 2.33 6.70 -12.10
N MET A 520 1.06 6.94 -11.76
CA MET A 520 -0.07 6.85 -12.70
C MET A 520 -0.10 5.50 -13.44
N SER A 521 0.17 4.42 -12.69
CA SER A 521 0.46 3.07 -13.22
C SER A 521 -0.47 2.00 -12.63
N HIS A 522 -1.73 2.37 -12.35
CA HIS A 522 -2.66 1.46 -11.69
C HIS A 522 -3.33 0.46 -12.63
N ASN A 523 -3.21 0.57 -13.96
CA ASN A 523 -3.85 -0.40 -14.85
C ASN A 523 -3.22 -1.80 -14.75
N THR A 524 -4.03 -2.84 -14.92
CA THR A 524 -3.53 -4.23 -14.86
C THR A 524 -2.62 -4.56 -16.04
N ASP A 525 -2.70 -3.82 -17.16
CA ASP A 525 -1.78 -3.91 -18.29
C ASP A 525 -0.32 -3.74 -17.82
N ALA A 526 -0.05 -2.72 -17.00
CA ALA A 526 1.28 -2.45 -16.43
C ALA A 526 1.63 -3.42 -15.29
N LEU A 527 0.68 -3.70 -14.38
CA LEU A 527 0.94 -4.55 -13.21
C LEU A 527 1.35 -5.97 -13.61
N TYR A 528 0.64 -6.57 -14.59
CA TYR A 528 0.94 -7.92 -15.07
C TYR A 528 2.14 -8.01 -16.01
N CYS A 529 2.85 -6.92 -16.32
CA CYS A 529 4.16 -6.97 -16.98
C CYS A 529 5.32 -6.41 -16.16
N SER A 530 5.09 -5.97 -14.92
CA SER A 530 6.13 -5.40 -14.06
C SER A 530 7.05 -6.46 -13.45
N LYS A 531 8.30 -6.54 -13.92
CA LYS A 531 9.28 -7.53 -13.45
C LYS A 531 10.27 -6.97 -12.45
N GLN A 532 10.73 -5.74 -12.64
CA GLN A 532 11.78 -5.15 -11.81
C GLN A 532 11.28 -4.00 -10.96
N THR A 533 10.51 -3.08 -11.54
CA THR A 533 9.99 -1.91 -10.83
C THR A 533 9.28 -2.33 -9.53
N ALA A 534 9.78 -1.80 -8.40
CA ALA A 534 9.47 -2.31 -7.07
C ALA A 534 8.69 -1.33 -6.19
N VAL A 535 8.49 -0.08 -6.62
CA VAL A 535 7.73 0.95 -5.90
C VAL A 535 6.65 1.50 -6.83
N VAL A 536 5.43 1.66 -6.35
CA VAL A 536 4.30 2.23 -7.09
C VAL A 536 3.56 3.24 -6.23
N ARG A 537 3.32 4.45 -6.73
CA ARG A 537 2.41 5.40 -6.10
C ARG A 537 1.03 4.77 -6.02
N ALA A 538 0.38 4.82 -4.85
CA ALA A 538 -0.88 4.13 -4.57
C ALA A 538 -2.11 5.05 -4.46
N SER A 539 -1.98 6.32 -4.84
CA SER A 539 -3.08 7.29 -4.83
C SER A 539 -2.98 8.31 -5.96
N ASP A 540 -4.10 9.01 -6.15
CA ASP A 540 -4.12 10.34 -6.72
C ASP A 540 -3.23 11.32 -5.91
N ASP A 541 -2.98 12.49 -6.47
CA ASP A 541 -2.11 13.48 -5.86
C ASP A 541 -2.62 13.92 -4.49
N PHE A 542 -1.68 14.19 -3.58
CA PHE A 542 -1.96 14.99 -2.40
C PHE A 542 -2.31 16.43 -2.81
N TYR A 543 -3.54 16.87 -2.54
CA TYR A 543 -4.00 18.23 -2.84
C TYR A 543 -4.06 19.09 -1.55
N PRO A 544 -2.98 19.78 -1.14
CA PRO A 544 -2.91 20.49 0.14
C PRO A 544 -3.97 21.59 0.31
N ARG A 545 -4.53 22.09 -0.79
CA ARG A 545 -5.52 23.19 -0.78
C ARG A 545 -6.95 22.70 -0.95
N ASP A 546 -7.15 21.39 -1.13
CA ASP A 546 -8.47 20.79 -1.22
C ASP A 546 -8.76 20.00 0.07
N PRO A 547 -9.54 20.57 1.02
CA PRO A 547 -9.90 19.89 2.25
C PRO A 547 -10.54 18.52 2.03
N MET A 548 -11.21 18.33 0.88
CA MET A 548 -11.89 17.10 0.52
C MET A 548 -10.94 15.96 0.20
N SER A 549 -9.68 16.27 -0.12
CA SER A 549 -8.70 15.26 -0.50
C SER A 549 -8.12 14.50 0.69
N HIS A 550 -8.12 15.07 1.91
CA HIS A 550 -7.33 14.54 3.02
C HIS A 550 -7.84 13.20 3.59
N THR A 551 -9.12 13.12 3.96
CA THR A 551 -9.67 11.89 4.54
C THR A 551 -9.73 10.76 3.51
N ILE A 552 -10.17 11.07 2.29
CA ILE A 552 -10.25 10.10 1.20
C ILE A 552 -8.87 9.61 0.75
N HIS A 553 -7.82 10.44 0.79
CA HIS A 553 -6.46 10.02 0.45
C HIS A 553 -6.02 8.83 1.30
N ILE A 554 -6.15 8.93 2.63
CA ILE A 554 -5.73 7.86 3.56
C ILE A 554 -6.55 6.59 3.35
N ALA A 555 -7.86 6.71 3.12
CA ALA A 555 -8.68 5.56 2.79
C ALA A 555 -8.23 4.92 1.46
N ALA A 556 -8.09 5.70 0.40
CA ALA A 556 -7.71 5.22 -0.92
C ALA A 556 -6.34 4.52 -0.93
N VAL A 557 -5.29 5.13 -0.35
CA VAL A 557 -3.95 4.50 -0.31
C VAL A 557 -3.97 3.18 0.45
N ALA A 558 -4.69 3.11 1.57
CA ALA A 558 -4.74 1.90 2.40
C ALA A 558 -5.41 0.75 1.62
N TYR A 559 -6.59 0.99 1.04
CA TYR A 559 -7.30 -0.03 0.27
C TYR A 559 -6.57 -0.40 -1.03
N ASN A 560 -6.03 0.58 -1.77
CA ASN A 560 -5.22 0.28 -2.96
C ASN A 560 -3.99 -0.56 -2.61
N SER A 561 -3.40 -0.38 -1.42
CA SER A 561 -2.25 -1.16 -0.93
C SER A 561 -2.58 -2.64 -0.68
N VAL A 562 -3.85 -3.02 -0.57
CA VAL A 562 -4.29 -4.43 -0.51
C VAL A 562 -3.96 -5.15 -1.82
N PHE A 563 -4.22 -4.51 -2.96
CA PHE A 563 -3.97 -5.07 -4.28
C PHE A 563 -2.57 -4.73 -4.81
N LEU A 564 -2.20 -3.45 -4.84
CA LEU A 564 -0.90 -2.99 -5.36
C LEU A 564 0.28 -3.56 -4.58
N GLY A 565 0.12 -3.76 -3.27
CA GLY A 565 1.13 -4.31 -2.38
C GLY A 565 1.59 -5.73 -2.71
N GLU A 566 0.84 -6.46 -3.54
CA GLU A 566 1.23 -7.78 -4.05
C GLU A 566 2.25 -7.68 -5.21
N PHE A 567 2.25 -6.57 -5.94
CA PHE A 567 3.12 -6.33 -7.09
C PHE A 567 4.34 -5.48 -6.75
N MET A 568 4.16 -4.42 -5.95
CA MET A 568 5.18 -3.40 -5.65
C MET A 568 4.95 -2.83 -4.24
N GLN A 569 5.96 -2.19 -3.64
CA GLN A 569 5.81 -1.44 -2.40
C GLN A 569 5.01 -0.16 -2.68
N PRO A 570 3.85 0.03 -2.03
CA PRO A 570 3.06 1.24 -2.19
C PRO A 570 3.80 2.47 -1.66
N ASP A 571 3.88 3.50 -2.50
CA ASP A 571 4.25 4.87 -2.16
C ASP A 571 2.96 5.66 -1.90
N TRP A 572 2.85 6.23 -0.70
CA TRP A 572 1.64 6.92 -0.22
C TRP A 572 1.61 8.41 -0.56
N ASP A 573 2.54 8.83 -1.41
CA ASP A 573 2.77 10.19 -1.87
C ASP A 573 3.30 11.14 -0.80
N MET A 574 3.91 12.24 -1.28
CA MET A 574 4.32 13.37 -0.47
C MET A 574 3.16 13.97 0.32
N PHE A 575 3.52 14.79 1.30
CA PHE A 575 2.59 15.61 2.05
C PHE A 575 3.31 16.88 2.55
N HIS A 576 2.54 17.84 3.04
CA HIS A 576 3.08 19.02 3.72
C HIS A 576 3.20 18.79 5.23
N SER A 577 4.40 18.94 5.78
CA SER A 577 4.64 18.91 7.23
C SER A 577 4.01 20.10 7.96
N LEU A 578 3.94 21.28 7.31
CA LEU A 578 3.28 22.46 7.84
C LEU A 578 1.88 22.62 7.23
N HIS A 579 0.92 21.87 7.77
CA HIS A 579 -0.48 21.87 7.32
C HIS A 579 -1.44 21.51 8.46
N THR A 580 -2.72 21.91 8.36
CA THR A 580 -3.73 21.61 9.40
C THR A 580 -4.02 20.12 9.54
N ALA A 581 -3.87 19.35 8.44
CA ALA A 581 -3.98 17.89 8.42
C ALA A 581 -2.61 17.18 8.51
N ALA A 582 -1.51 17.89 8.84
CA ALA A 582 -0.16 17.33 8.72
C ALA A 582 0.07 16.11 9.62
N GLU A 583 -0.35 16.12 10.89
CA GLU A 583 -0.17 14.95 11.77
C GLU A 583 -0.96 13.72 11.27
N TYR A 584 -2.15 13.95 10.72
CA TYR A 584 -2.99 12.89 10.14
C TYR A 584 -2.29 12.21 8.95
N HIS A 585 -1.64 12.99 8.08
CA HIS A 585 -0.87 12.46 6.95
C HIS A 585 0.47 11.84 7.40
N ALA A 586 1.21 12.50 8.28
CA ALA A 586 2.52 12.06 8.77
C ALA A 586 2.44 10.69 9.44
N SER A 587 1.51 10.52 10.38
CA SER A 587 1.32 9.25 11.09
C SER A 587 1.00 8.09 10.13
N ALA A 588 0.17 8.35 9.11
CA ALA A 588 -0.18 7.37 8.09
C ALA A 588 1.01 6.96 7.21
N ARG A 589 1.85 7.92 6.78
CA ARG A 589 3.08 7.60 6.03
C ARG A 589 4.09 6.83 6.89
N ALA A 590 4.23 7.18 8.16
CA ALA A 590 5.16 6.53 9.08
C ALA A 590 4.87 5.02 9.25
N ILE A 591 3.61 4.60 9.16
CA ILE A 591 3.20 3.19 9.27
C ILE A 591 2.96 2.50 7.92
N SER A 592 3.17 3.19 6.80
CA SER A 592 2.87 2.69 5.45
C SER A 592 3.80 1.57 4.97
N GLY A 593 5.03 1.55 5.49
CA GLY A 593 6.14 0.72 5.00
C GLY A 593 6.68 1.13 3.61
N GLY A 594 6.18 2.22 3.02
CA GLY A 594 6.68 2.82 1.78
C GLY A 594 7.69 3.96 2.03
N PRO A 595 8.12 4.66 0.96
CA PRO A 595 8.92 5.89 1.09
C PRO A 595 8.19 6.96 1.91
N VAL A 596 8.94 7.76 2.67
CA VAL A 596 8.42 8.90 3.45
C VAL A 596 9.13 10.17 3.01
N TYR A 597 8.39 11.07 2.39
CA TYR A 597 8.95 12.34 1.92
C TYR A 597 7.92 13.45 1.96
N VAL A 598 8.40 14.68 2.07
CA VAL A 598 7.57 15.89 2.10
C VAL A 598 7.73 16.71 0.83
N SER A 599 6.85 17.70 0.62
CA SER A 599 6.89 18.61 -0.52
C SER A 599 6.80 20.09 -0.12
N ASP A 600 6.96 20.40 1.17
CA ASP A 600 6.97 21.76 1.71
C ASP A 600 7.95 22.68 0.96
N ALA A 601 7.55 23.94 0.81
CA ALA A 601 8.45 24.98 0.31
C ALA A 601 9.62 25.22 1.29
N PRO A 602 10.81 25.64 0.81
CA PRO A 602 11.94 25.94 1.68
C PRO A 602 11.57 26.91 2.82
N GLY A 603 11.93 26.54 4.05
CA GLY A 603 11.63 27.32 5.26
C GLY A 603 10.17 27.25 5.74
N LYS A 604 9.33 26.38 5.17
CA LYS A 604 7.93 26.16 5.57
C LYS A 604 7.71 24.77 6.13
N HIS A 605 8.58 24.37 7.06
CA HIS A 605 8.58 23.02 7.65
C HIS A 605 8.05 23.03 9.08
N ASN A 606 7.46 21.91 9.52
CA ASN A 606 7.15 21.64 10.91
C ASN A 606 8.13 20.61 11.49
N PHE A 607 9.24 21.07 12.07
CA PHE A 607 10.30 20.18 12.57
C PHE A 607 9.88 19.34 13.78
N GLU A 608 8.96 19.84 14.62
CA GLU A 608 8.44 19.05 15.74
C GLU A 608 7.64 17.84 15.25
N LEU A 609 6.90 17.99 14.16
CA LEU A 609 6.25 16.86 13.51
C LEU A 609 7.26 15.93 12.81
N LEU A 610 8.24 16.48 12.09
CA LEU A 610 9.24 15.68 11.38
C LEU A 610 10.06 14.79 12.33
N LYS A 611 10.39 15.27 13.54
CA LYS A 611 11.08 14.48 14.57
C LYS A 611 10.31 13.23 15.02
N LYS A 612 8.97 13.17 14.84
CA LYS A 612 8.15 11.98 15.11
C LYS A 612 8.31 10.89 14.04
N MET A 613 9.04 11.15 12.95
CA MET A 613 9.23 10.22 11.82
C MET A 613 10.69 10.06 11.38
N VAL A 614 11.49 11.11 11.53
CA VAL A 614 12.84 11.23 10.97
C VAL A 614 13.86 11.21 12.09
N LEU A 615 14.80 10.25 12.02
CA LEU A 615 15.94 10.20 12.92
C LEU A 615 16.98 11.28 12.53
N PRO A 616 17.86 11.71 13.46
CA PRO A 616 18.89 12.71 13.17
C PRO A 616 19.82 12.37 12.00
N ASP A 617 20.02 11.09 11.68
CA ASP A 617 20.80 10.65 10.52
C ASP A 617 20.02 10.67 9.19
N GLY A 618 18.76 11.14 9.21
CA GLY A 618 17.86 11.19 8.07
C GLY A 618 17.21 9.86 7.69
N SER A 619 17.45 8.78 8.46
CA SER A 619 16.76 7.52 8.27
C SER A 619 15.39 7.51 8.94
N VAL A 620 14.52 6.58 8.54
CA VAL A 620 13.19 6.39 9.14
C VAL A 620 13.09 5.04 9.85
N LEU A 621 12.11 4.91 10.73
CA LEU A 621 11.71 3.63 11.34
C LEU A 621 10.66 2.95 10.45
N ARG A 622 11.07 2.41 9.30
CA ARG A 622 10.16 1.85 8.31
C ARG A 622 9.57 0.52 8.77
N ALA A 623 8.24 0.37 8.65
CA ALA A 623 7.55 -0.91 8.83
C ALA A 623 7.79 -1.89 7.65
N ARG A 624 7.70 -3.19 7.90
CA ARG A 624 8.19 -4.25 6.98
C ARG A 624 7.27 -4.55 5.80
N LEU A 625 5.95 -4.37 5.97
CA LEU A 625 4.94 -4.73 4.99
C LEU A 625 4.32 -3.46 4.36
N PRO A 626 3.56 -3.56 3.27
CA PRO A 626 2.62 -2.50 2.90
C PRO A 626 1.57 -2.31 3.99
N GLY A 627 1.34 -1.07 4.42
CA GLY A 627 0.25 -0.73 5.32
C GLY A 627 -1.10 -1.07 4.68
N ARG A 628 -1.96 -1.79 5.39
CA ARG A 628 -3.26 -2.28 4.89
C ARG A 628 -4.35 -2.12 5.93
N PRO A 629 -5.63 -2.00 5.52
CA PRO A 629 -6.75 -2.08 6.45
C PRO A 629 -6.67 -3.36 7.29
N THR A 630 -7.09 -3.31 8.55
CA THR A 630 -7.26 -4.52 9.36
C THR A 630 -8.36 -5.40 8.79
N ARG A 631 -8.34 -6.69 9.15
CA ARG A 631 -9.27 -7.68 8.61
C ARG A 631 -10.73 -7.26 8.75
N ASP A 632 -11.11 -6.67 9.88
CA ASP A 632 -12.46 -6.21 10.18
C ASP A 632 -12.87 -4.93 9.45
N CYS A 633 -11.90 -4.16 8.92
CA CYS A 633 -12.19 -2.98 8.10
C CYS A 633 -12.44 -3.32 6.63
N LEU A 634 -11.92 -4.44 6.10
CA LEU A 634 -11.89 -4.75 4.66
C LEU A 634 -13.21 -4.55 3.90
N PHE A 635 -14.35 -4.80 4.56
CA PHE A 635 -15.69 -4.75 3.96
C PHE A 635 -16.58 -3.65 4.54
N SER A 636 -15.98 -2.65 5.19
CA SER A 636 -16.65 -1.48 5.75
C SER A 636 -16.20 -0.23 5.00
N ASP A 637 -17.07 0.76 4.85
CA ASP A 637 -16.73 2.01 4.15
C ASP A 637 -16.41 3.13 5.16
N PRO A 638 -15.12 3.29 5.55
CA PRO A 638 -14.74 4.26 6.59
C PRO A 638 -14.88 5.72 6.15
N ALA A 639 -15.22 5.97 4.88
CA ALA A 639 -15.35 7.30 4.33
C ALA A 639 -16.80 7.81 4.29
N ARG A 640 -17.79 6.89 4.31
CA ARG A 640 -19.20 7.23 4.05
C ARG A 640 -20.23 6.62 5.00
N ASP A 641 -19.93 5.52 5.68
CA ASP A 641 -20.96 4.79 6.44
C ASP A 641 -21.40 5.50 7.73
N GLY A 642 -20.67 6.54 8.16
CA GLY A 642 -20.94 7.32 9.37
C GLY A 642 -20.68 6.56 10.68
N VAL A 643 -20.12 5.36 10.65
CA VAL A 643 -19.98 4.49 11.84
C VAL A 643 -18.63 3.78 11.95
N SER A 644 -17.86 3.68 10.86
CA SER A 644 -16.58 2.96 10.86
C SER A 644 -15.38 3.90 10.95
N LEU A 645 -14.41 3.49 11.78
CA LEU A 645 -13.03 3.97 11.72
C LEU A 645 -12.22 3.07 10.79
N LEU A 646 -11.23 3.64 10.10
CA LEU A 646 -10.24 2.88 9.37
C LEU A 646 -9.09 2.53 10.31
N LYS A 647 -8.82 1.24 10.51
CA LYS A 647 -7.62 0.75 11.17
C LYS A 647 -6.64 0.26 10.12
N ILE A 648 -5.39 0.69 10.21
CA ILE A 648 -4.30 0.34 9.28
C ILE A 648 -3.23 -0.36 10.09
N TRP A 649 -2.89 -1.59 9.74
CA TRP A 649 -1.86 -2.36 10.43
C TRP A 649 -0.59 -2.55 9.60
N ASN A 650 0.52 -2.76 10.29
CA ASN A 650 1.80 -3.16 9.72
C ASN A 650 2.65 -3.91 10.76
N MET A 651 3.78 -4.48 10.32
CA MET A 651 4.71 -5.26 11.14
C MET A 651 6.07 -4.60 11.27
N ASN A 652 6.65 -4.67 12.46
CA ASN A 652 8.08 -4.50 12.70
C ASN A 652 8.72 -5.89 12.91
N LYS A 653 9.98 -5.93 13.36
CA LYS A 653 10.65 -7.21 13.65
C LYS A 653 10.07 -7.91 14.88
N TYR A 654 9.85 -7.15 15.95
CA TYR A 654 9.44 -7.67 17.26
C TYR A 654 8.18 -7.01 17.82
N THR A 655 7.52 -6.16 17.03
CA THR A 655 6.25 -5.53 17.37
C THR A 655 5.37 -5.41 16.12
N GLY A 656 4.10 -5.10 16.31
CA GLY A 656 3.23 -4.54 15.28
C GLY A 656 2.91 -3.07 15.54
N VAL A 657 2.33 -2.42 14.53
CA VAL A 657 1.81 -1.06 14.65
C VAL A 657 0.42 -0.99 14.03
N VAL A 658 -0.50 -0.25 14.68
CA VAL A 658 -1.83 0.04 14.15
C VAL A 658 -2.12 1.53 14.26
N GLY A 659 -2.46 2.16 13.14
CA GLY A 659 -3.06 3.49 13.13
C GLY A 659 -4.57 3.41 13.00
N VAL A 660 -5.30 4.21 13.76
CA VAL A 660 -6.76 4.33 13.71
C VAL A 660 -7.11 5.73 13.23
N TYR A 661 -7.95 5.82 12.20
CA TYR A 661 -8.26 7.07 11.50
C TYR A 661 -9.77 7.24 11.32
N ASN A 662 -10.27 8.44 11.56
CA ASN A 662 -11.62 8.81 11.12
C ASN A 662 -11.57 9.44 9.73
N CYS A 663 -11.92 8.65 8.71
CA CYS A 663 -11.89 9.04 7.30
C CYS A 663 -13.23 9.59 6.78
N GLN A 664 -14.21 9.86 7.63
CA GLN A 664 -15.53 10.29 7.19
C GLN A 664 -15.50 11.68 6.55
N GLY A 665 -16.55 12.01 5.80
CA GLY A 665 -16.82 13.36 5.30
C GLY A 665 -16.41 13.59 3.85
N ALA A 666 -15.59 12.73 3.25
CA ALA A 666 -15.23 12.84 1.84
C ALA A 666 -15.14 11.47 1.18
N ALA A 667 -15.72 11.33 -0.01
CA ALA A 667 -15.55 10.14 -0.82
C ALA A 667 -15.73 10.44 -2.31
N TRP A 668 -15.29 9.51 -3.16
CA TRP A 668 -15.55 9.58 -4.59
C TRP A 668 -17.05 9.44 -4.85
N SER A 669 -17.64 10.42 -5.54
CA SER A 669 -19.02 10.38 -6.00
C SER A 669 -19.05 9.95 -7.46
N THR A 670 -19.63 8.79 -7.74
CA THR A 670 -19.83 8.30 -9.12
C THR A 670 -20.76 9.22 -9.92
N LEU A 671 -21.75 9.83 -9.27
CA LEU A 671 -22.70 10.75 -9.90
C LEU A 671 -22.02 12.07 -10.31
N GLU A 672 -21.26 12.66 -9.39
CA GLU A 672 -20.60 13.95 -9.63
C GLU A 672 -19.22 13.82 -10.30
N ARG A 673 -18.67 12.61 -10.35
CA ARG A 673 -17.34 12.27 -10.89
C ARG A 673 -16.22 13.11 -10.29
N LYS A 674 -16.27 13.28 -8.98
CA LYS A 674 -15.28 13.98 -8.16
C LYS A 674 -15.35 13.51 -6.72
N ASN A 675 -14.34 13.85 -5.94
CA ASN A 675 -14.43 13.77 -4.50
C ASN A 675 -15.48 14.78 -4.02
N ALA A 676 -16.47 14.29 -3.28
CA ALA A 676 -17.60 15.07 -2.81
C ALA A 676 -17.67 15.01 -1.29
N PHE A 677 -18.15 16.10 -0.70
CA PHE A 677 -18.42 16.16 0.73
C PHE A 677 -19.74 15.48 1.03
N HIS A 678 -19.76 14.70 2.09
CA HIS A 678 -20.97 14.09 2.62
C HIS A 678 -21.12 14.48 4.07
N GLN A 679 -22.31 14.94 4.45
CA GLN A 679 -22.55 15.44 5.79
C GLN A 679 -22.47 14.31 6.81
N THR A 680 -21.55 14.45 7.77
CA THR A 680 -21.40 13.53 8.89
C THR A 680 -22.48 13.83 9.94
N LYS A 681 -23.09 12.78 10.49
CA LYS A 681 -24.19 12.90 11.46
C LYS A 681 -23.72 12.99 12.92
N SER A 682 -22.50 12.55 13.21
CA SER A 682 -21.91 12.55 14.55
C SER A 682 -20.64 13.40 14.59
N ASP A 683 -20.38 13.99 15.76
CA ASP A 683 -19.15 14.77 16.00
C ASP A 683 -17.91 13.85 16.08
N ALA A 684 -18.09 12.61 16.57
CA ALA A 684 -17.07 11.58 16.66
C ALA A 684 -17.64 10.19 16.36
N ILE A 685 -16.78 9.28 15.90
CA ILE A 685 -17.07 7.85 15.80
C ILE A 685 -16.34 7.12 16.92
N THR A 686 -17.03 6.18 17.56
CA THR A 686 -16.44 5.29 18.56
C THR A 686 -16.32 3.89 17.98
N GLY A 687 -15.10 3.37 17.98
CA GLY A 687 -14.79 1.98 17.64
C GLY A 687 -14.01 1.31 18.76
N TYR A 688 -13.29 0.25 18.41
CA TYR A 688 -12.40 -0.43 19.33
C TYR A 688 -11.17 -0.97 18.61
N ILE A 689 -10.11 -1.19 19.38
CA ILE A 689 -8.87 -1.83 18.93
C ILE A 689 -8.55 -3.03 19.80
N ARG A 690 -7.91 -4.04 19.20
CA ARG A 690 -7.39 -5.25 19.87
C ARG A 690 -5.94 -5.49 19.47
N GLY A 691 -5.17 -6.22 20.29
CA GLY A 691 -3.81 -6.64 19.91
C GLY A 691 -3.76 -7.45 18.60
N ARG A 692 -4.77 -8.30 18.37
CA ARG A 692 -4.92 -9.10 17.15
C ARG A 692 -5.33 -8.34 15.89
N ASP A 693 -5.61 -7.04 16.00
CA ASP A 693 -5.86 -6.20 14.81
C ASP A 693 -4.60 -6.06 13.96
N VAL A 694 -3.42 -6.24 14.56
CA VAL A 694 -2.19 -6.56 13.83
C VAL A 694 -2.28 -8.03 13.39
N HIS A 695 -2.59 -8.23 12.10
CA HIS A 695 -2.92 -9.55 11.55
C HIS A 695 -1.87 -10.63 11.81
N LEU A 696 -0.58 -10.28 11.71
CA LEU A 696 0.55 -11.20 11.87
C LEU A 696 1.28 -11.03 13.21
N ILE A 697 0.61 -10.52 14.25
CA ILE A 697 1.26 -10.20 15.54
C ILE A 697 1.99 -11.39 16.17
N GLN A 698 1.52 -12.61 15.93
CA GLN A 698 2.17 -13.84 16.41
C GLN A 698 3.59 -13.98 15.85
N GLU A 699 3.89 -13.49 14.64
CA GLU A 699 5.24 -13.54 14.05
C GLU A 699 6.24 -12.63 14.79
N ALA A 700 5.77 -11.66 15.56
CA ALA A 700 6.60 -10.80 16.39
C ALA A 700 6.94 -11.44 17.75
N ALA A 701 6.23 -12.49 18.16
CA ALA A 701 6.47 -13.16 19.44
C ALA A 701 7.75 -14.00 19.37
N THR A 702 8.60 -13.89 20.39
CA THR A 702 9.85 -14.68 20.46
C THR A 702 9.66 -16.09 21.02
N ASN A 703 8.47 -16.39 21.58
CA ASN A 703 8.11 -17.70 22.11
C ASN A 703 6.96 -18.30 21.28
N PRO A 704 7.08 -19.55 20.76
CA PRO A 704 5.99 -20.22 20.05
C PRO A 704 4.73 -20.43 20.92
N ASP A 705 4.88 -20.54 22.24
CA ASP A 705 3.77 -20.77 23.19
C ASP A 705 3.18 -19.45 23.73
N TRP A 706 3.32 -18.34 22.99
CA TRP A 706 2.73 -17.05 23.37
C TRP A 706 1.20 -17.14 23.49
N ASN A 707 0.68 -16.65 24.61
CA ASN A 707 -0.74 -16.76 24.98
C ASN A 707 -1.65 -15.71 24.31
N GLY A 708 -1.10 -14.82 23.49
CA GLY A 708 -1.85 -13.76 22.80
C GLY A 708 -1.92 -12.41 23.52
N ASP A 709 -1.37 -12.30 24.74
CA ASP A 709 -1.37 -11.05 25.50
C ASP A 709 -0.38 -10.03 24.90
N CYS A 710 -0.81 -8.78 24.79
CA CYS A 710 -0.03 -7.70 24.19
C CYS A 710 0.13 -6.52 25.14
N ALA A 711 1.28 -5.87 25.13
CA ALA A 711 1.43 -4.51 25.63
C ALA A 711 1.06 -3.54 24.50
N MET A 712 0.10 -2.65 24.75
CA MET A 712 -0.37 -1.65 23.80
C MET A 712 -0.02 -0.25 24.28
N TYR A 713 0.86 0.43 23.54
CA TYR A 713 1.29 1.79 23.83
C TYR A 713 0.58 2.78 22.89
N CYS A 714 -0.11 3.76 23.47
CA CYS A 714 -0.82 4.83 22.78
C CYS A 714 0.13 6.02 22.56
N ASN A 715 0.48 6.33 21.31
CA ASN A 715 1.50 7.35 21.01
C ASN A 715 1.09 8.76 21.48
N ARG A 716 -0.17 9.17 21.28
CA ARG A 716 -0.61 10.53 21.62
C ARG A 716 -0.77 10.76 23.11
N THR A 717 -1.29 9.78 23.86
CA THR A 717 -1.52 9.93 25.31
C THR A 717 -0.32 9.49 26.15
N GLY A 718 0.57 8.67 25.59
CA GLY A 718 1.68 8.06 26.32
C GLY A 718 1.24 6.92 27.25
N GLU A 719 -0.03 6.50 27.18
CA GLU A 719 -0.57 5.45 28.03
C GLU A 719 -0.20 4.06 27.53
N LEU A 720 0.14 3.17 28.47
CA LEU A 720 0.44 1.77 28.23
C LEU A 720 -0.62 0.89 28.88
N VAL A 721 -1.13 -0.10 28.14
CA VAL A 721 -2.09 -1.07 28.64
C VAL A 721 -1.60 -2.48 28.30
N ALA A 722 -1.45 -3.33 29.32
CA ALA A 722 -1.34 -4.77 29.11
C ALA A 722 -2.73 -5.32 28.78
N LEU A 723 -2.92 -5.74 27.53
CA LEU A 723 -4.19 -6.16 26.98
C LEU A 723 -4.20 -7.69 26.80
N PRO A 724 -5.09 -8.41 27.50
CA PRO A 724 -5.23 -9.85 27.31
C PRO A 724 -5.64 -10.22 25.88
N TYR A 725 -5.39 -11.48 25.50
CA TYR A 725 -5.84 -11.99 24.21
C TYR A 725 -7.31 -11.64 23.92
N ASN A 726 -7.54 -11.04 22.75
CA ASN A 726 -8.86 -10.65 22.23
C ASN A 726 -9.63 -9.60 23.06
N ALA A 727 -9.06 -9.07 24.14
CA ALA A 727 -9.64 -7.91 24.83
C ALA A 727 -9.66 -6.70 23.89
N ALA A 728 -10.66 -5.83 24.06
CA ALA A 728 -10.91 -4.68 23.21
C ALA A 728 -10.82 -3.38 24.02
N MET A 729 -10.11 -2.39 23.48
CA MET A 729 -10.00 -1.06 24.05
C MET A 729 -10.82 -0.08 23.19
N PRO A 730 -11.73 0.72 23.78
CA PRO A 730 -12.53 1.67 23.04
C PRO A 730 -11.68 2.85 22.56
N ILE A 731 -12.06 3.43 21.42
CA ILE A 731 -11.45 4.64 20.89
C ILE A 731 -12.51 5.52 20.23
N SER A 732 -12.48 6.82 20.51
CA SER A 732 -13.38 7.81 19.91
C SER A 732 -12.59 8.89 19.20
N LEU A 733 -12.88 9.10 17.91
CA LEU A 733 -12.17 10.06 17.05
C LEU A 733 -13.15 10.95 16.30
N LYS A 734 -12.90 12.26 16.29
CA LYS A 734 -13.56 13.20 15.38
C LYS A 734 -13.00 13.05 13.97
N VAL A 735 -13.70 13.62 12.99
CA VAL A 735 -13.22 13.66 11.59
C VAL A 735 -11.82 14.28 11.53
N LEU A 736 -10.91 13.69 10.75
CA LEU A 736 -9.48 14.04 10.66
C LEU A 736 -8.66 13.83 11.94
N GLU A 737 -9.21 13.23 13.00
CA GLU A 737 -8.41 12.74 14.12
C GLU A 737 -7.90 11.32 13.85
N HIS A 738 -6.79 11.00 14.51
CA HIS A 738 -6.13 9.70 14.43
C HIS A 738 -5.49 9.33 15.78
N GLU A 739 -5.09 8.07 15.90
CA GLU A 739 -4.27 7.55 16.99
C GLU A 739 -3.33 6.45 16.46
N ILE A 740 -2.13 6.33 17.02
CA ILE A 740 -1.19 5.25 16.68
C ILE A 740 -0.89 4.40 17.91
N PHE A 741 -0.98 3.08 17.73
CA PHE A 741 -0.66 2.09 18.73
C PHE A 741 0.55 1.26 18.33
N THR A 742 1.54 1.19 19.21
CA THR A 742 2.54 0.11 19.15
C THR A 742 1.98 -1.10 19.90
N VAL A 743 1.98 -2.26 19.24
CA VAL A 743 1.45 -3.52 19.78
C VAL A 743 2.60 -4.50 19.92
N SER A 744 2.92 -4.91 21.15
CA SER A 744 4.06 -5.75 21.43
C SER A 744 3.65 -7.02 22.18
N PRO A 745 3.98 -8.23 21.69
CA PRO A 745 3.69 -9.48 22.39
C PRO A 745 4.34 -9.51 23.78
N ILE A 746 3.56 -9.82 24.82
CA ILE A 746 4.08 -9.97 26.19
C ILE A 746 4.72 -11.35 26.33
N ARG A 747 6.00 -11.36 26.74
CA ARG A 747 6.72 -12.57 27.13
C ARG A 747 6.72 -12.71 28.64
N VAL A 748 6.29 -13.86 29.13
CA VAL A 748 6.45 -14.27 30.53
C VAL A 748 7.85 -14.87 30.72
N LEU A 749 8.63 -14.31 31.63
CA LEU A 749 10.01 -14.74 31.93
C LEU A 749 10.08 -15.59 33.19
N ALA A 750 9.23 -15.29 34.17
CA ALA A 750 9.04 -16.06 35.38
C ALA A 750 7.62 -15.83 35.91
N PRO A 751 7.12 -16.62 36.88
CA PRO A 751 5.84 -16.35 37.51
C PRO A 751 5.78 -14.91 38.07
N GLY A 752 4.85 -14.09 37.55
CA GLY A 752 4.70 -12.68 37.92
C GLY A 752 5.61 -11.69 37.17
N VAL A 753 6.58 -12.18 36.39
CA VAL A 753 7.53 -11.34 35.64
C VAL A 753 7.31 -11.49 34.15
N SER A 754 6.91 -10.40 33.51
CA SER A 754 6.61 -10.34 32.09
C SER A 754 7.15 -9.05 31.48
N PHE A 755 7.49 -9.12 30.19
CA PHE A 755 8.19 -8.06 29.48
C PHE A 755 7.74 -7.96 28.03
N ALA A 756 7.66 -6.74 27.49
CA ALA A 756 7.46 -6.51 26.07
C ALA A 756 8.21 -5.25 25.61
N PRO A 757 8.98 -5.28 24.51
CA PRO A 757 9.69 -4.08 24.04
C PRO A 757 8.74 -3.15 23.27
N LEU A 758 8.86 -1.82 23.43
CA LEU A 758 8.02 -0.85 22.69
C LEU A 758 8.82 -0.05 21.66
N GLY A 759 10.05 0.36 21.97
CA GLY A 759 10.92 1.10 21.04
C GLY A 759 10.99 2.60 21.35
N LEU A 760 11.23 3.42 20.31
CA LEU A 760 11.32 4.89 20.45
C LEU A 760 9.92 5.51 20.53
N VAL A 761 9.38 5.63 21.74
CA VAL A 761 7.96 5.90 22.00
C VAL A 761 7.47 7.29 21.59
N ASP A 762 8.37 8.23 21.32
CA ASP A 762 8.04 9.56 20.77
C ASP A 762 7.84 9.53 19.24
N MET A 763 8.18 8.43 18.56
CA MET A 763 8.01 8.27 17.12
C MET A 763 6.72 7.49 16.79
N TYR A 764 6.11 7.78 15.65
CA TYR A 764 4.86 7.12 15.25
C TYR A 764 5.03 5.60 15.07
N ASN A 765 6.15 5.13 14.49
CA ASN A 765 6.47 3.70 14.42
C ASN A 765 7.57 3.30 15.42
N ALA A 766 7.29 3.48 16.71
CA ALA A 766 8.26 3.30 17.80
C ALA A 766 9.02 1.97 17.74
N GLY A 767 8.30 0.85 17.56
CA GLY A 767 8.90 -0.48 17.54
C GLY A 767 9.75 -0.80 16.31
N GLY A 768 9.72 0.06 15.28
CA GLY A 768 10.63 -0.02 14.15
C GLY A 768 12.09 0.27 14.53
N ALA A 769 12.35 0.79 15.74
CA ALA A 769 13.69 1.01 16.26
C ALA A 769 14.40 -0.27 16.74
N ILE A 770 13.67 -1.37 16.98
CA ILE A 770 14.25 -2.58 17.58
C ILE A 770 14.73 -3.51 16.46
N GLU A 771 16.05 -3.68 16.36
CA GLU A 771 16.72 -4.45 15.32
C GLU A 771 17.03 -5.89 15.73
N ASP A 772 17.33 -6.11 17.01
CA ASP A 772 17.48 -7.43 17.65
C ASP A 772 16.90 -7.44 19.08
N LEU A 773 16.49 -8.62 19.55
CA LEU A 773 15.87 -8.82 20.87
C LEU A 773 16.23 -10.18 21.44
N ARG A 774 16.79 -10.19 22.65
CA ARG A 774 17.24 -11.41 23.34
C ARG A 774 16.77 -11.40 24.79
N TYR A 775 16.39 -12.57 25.27
CA TYR A 775 15.96 -12.80 26.63
C TYR A 775 16.90 -13.81 27.27
N GLU A 776 17.52 -13.44 28.38
CA GLU A 776 18.39 -14.29 29.17
C GLU A 776 17.66 -14.71 30.46
N GLU A 777 17.28 -15.99 30.51
CA GLU A 777 16.61 -16.59 31.66
C GLU A 777 17.64 -17.25 32.58
N ASN A 778 17.76 -16.79 33.82
CA ASN A 778 18.63 -17.43 34.80
C ASN A 778 17.91 -18.60 35.48
N LEU A 779 17.91 -19.75 34.80
CA LEU A 779 17.49 -21.05 35.35
C LEU A 779 18.54 -21.61 36.33
N GLY A 780 18.90 -20.86 37.37
CA GLY A 780 19.86 -21.30 38.36
C GLY A 780 19.20 -22.07 39.50
N ASN A 781 19.58 -23.34 39.69
CA ASN A 781 19.54 -24.02 41.00
C ASN A 781 20.73 -23.51 41.83
N GLY A 782 20.53 -22.80 42.94
CA GLY A 782 21.65 -22.32 43.77
C GLY A 782 21.32 -21.28 44.83
N SER A 783 21.54 -21.69 46.09
CA SER A 783 21.74 -21.00 47.37
C SER A 783 20.96 -19.72 47.74
N VAL A 784 20.22 -19.86 48.84
CA VAL A 784 19.56 -18.82 49.64
C VAL A 784 20.56 -17.75 50.10
N GLY A 785 20.32 -16.48 49.76
CA GLY A 785 21.00 -15.34 50.41
C GLY A 785 21.40 -14.15 49.54
N VAL A 786 21.27 -14.20 48.22
CA VAL A 786 21.56 -13.07 47.30
C VAL A 786 20.30 -12.76 46.48
N GLU A 787 19.89 -11.48 46.38
CA GLU A 787 18.77 -11.03 45.56
C GLU A 787 18.92 -11.56 44.13
N ARG A 788 18.12 -12.58 43.79
CA ARG A 788 18.32 -13.40 42.59
C ARG A 788 17.88 -12.62 41.34
N LEU A 789 18.78 -12.39 40.40
CA LEU A 789 18.45 -11.85 39.07
C LEU A 789 17.48 -12.83 38.39
N ILE A 790 16.29 -12.36 38.02
CA ILE A 790 15.24 -13.20 37.40
C ILE A 790 15.56 -13.41 35.92
N GLY A 791 16.01 -12.35 35.26
CA GLY A 791 16.52 -12.40 33.89
C GLY A 791 17.03 -11.04 33.41
N ALA A 792 17.64 -11.03 32.23
CA ALA A 792 18.02 -9.81 31.53
C ALA A 792 17.40 -9.81 30.13
N VAL A 793 16.99 -8.63 29.66
CA VAL A 793 16.50 -8.45 28.30
C VAL A 793 17.41 -7.48 27.56
N THR A 794 17.99 -7.93 26.45
CA THR A 794 18.94 -7.18 25.65
C THR A 794 18.34 -6.87 24.29
N MET A 795 18.46 -5.62 23.85
CA MET A 795 17.90 -5.11 22.60
C MET A 795 18.96 -4.34 21.82
N GLU A 796 19.04 -4.57 20.51
CA GLU A 796 19.79 -3.69 19.61
C GLU A 796 18.82 -2.64 19.06
N VAL A 797 19.08 -1.37 19.37
CA VAL A 797 18.17 -0.26 19.08
C VAL A 797 18.80 0.72 18.10
N LYS A 798 18.09 1.00 17.01
CA LYS A 798 18.42 2.05 16.05
C LYS A 798 17.80 3.38 16.48
N GLY A 799 18.57 4.46 16.40
CA GLY A 799 18.08 5.81 16.67
C GLY A 799 18.33 6.29 18.10
N CYS A 800 17.70 7.39 18.47
CA CYS A 800 17.83 8.06 19.77
C CYS A 800 16.50 8.70 20.20
N GLY A 801 16.38 9.14 21.44
CA GLY A 801 15.16 9.71 22.03
C GLY A 801 14.62 8.89 23.19
N LYS A 802 13.36 9.08 23.56
CA LYS A 802 12.72 8.34 24.65
C LYS A 802 12.45 6.90 24.22
N PHE A 803 13.07 5.95 24.91
CA PHE A 803 12.89 4.52 24.68
C PHE A 803 11.97 3.92 25.75
N GLY A 804 11.02 3.10 25.34
CA GLY A 804 10.03 2.49 26.21
C GLY A 804 10.00 0.98 26.13
N VAL A 805 9.70 0.34 27.26
CA VAL A 805 9.38 -1.09 27.38
C VAL A 805 8.26 -1.28 28.39
N TYR A 806 7.55 -2.40 28.30
CA TYR A 806 6.66 -2.90 29.35
C TYR A 806 7.43 -3.87 30.24
N SER A 807 7.28 -3.72 31.56
CA SER A 807 7.71 -4.69 32.56
C SER A 807 6.67 -4.78 33.68
N SER A 808 6.22 -5.99 34.02
CA SER A 808 5.28 -6.18 35.14
C SER A 808 5.89 -5.93 36.50
N GLU A 809 7.22 -5.95 36.61
CA GLU A 809 7.98 -5.62 37.81
C GLU A 809 8.94 -4.46 37.56
N LYS A 810 9.29 -3.71 38.61
CA LYS A 810 10.26 -2.62 38.49
C LYS A 810 11.64 -3.19 38.12
N PRO A 811 12.27 -2.74 37.02
CA PRO A 811 13.65 -3.15 36.72
C PRO A 811 14.62 -2.80 37.84
N ARG A 812 15.69 -3.59 37.99
CA ARG A 812 16.78 -3.29 38.92
C ARG A 812 17.66 -2.17 38.39
N ARG A 813 18.02 -2.28 37.12
CA ARG A 813 18.80 -1.29 36.39
C ARG A 813 18.54 -1.41 34.89
N CYS A 814 18.81 -0.30 34.20
CA CYS A 814 18.82 -0.21 32.75
C CYS A 814 20.20 0.25 32.30
N CYS A 815 20.73 -0.33 31.22
CA CYS A 815 22.02 0.03 30.66
C CYS A 815 21.90 0.40 29.17
N VAL A 816 22.68 1.38 28.74
CA VAL A 816 22.92 1.70 27.33
C VAL A 816 24.40 1.49 27.04
N GLY A 817 24.71 0.48 26.22
CA GLY A 817 26.06 -0.06 26.10
C GLY A 817 26.54 -0.61 27.44
N THR A 818 27.65 -0.08 27.95
CA THR A 818 28.20 -0.44 29.26
C THR A 818 27.79 0.52 30.38
N ASN A 819 27.01 1.56 30.06
CA ASN A 819 26.68 2.62 31.01
C ASN A 819 25.30 2.38 31.61
N GLU A 820 25.22 2.33 32.94
CA GLU A 820 23.95 2.35 33.66
C GLU A 820 23.29 3.73 33.48
N VAL A 821 21.98 3.74 33.21
CA VAL A 821 21.19 4.95 32.96
C VAL A 821 19.99 5.00 33.88
N ASP A 822 19.58 6.22 34.22
CA ASP A 822 18.34 6.45 34.95
C ASP A 822 17.13 6.03 34.09
N PHE A 823 16.10 5.52 34.77
CA PHE A 823 14.83 5.14 34.15
C PHE A 823 13.66 5.52 35.04
N ASP A 824 12.53 5.81 34.42
CA ASP A 824 11.25 5.98 35.09
C ASP A 824 10.47 4.66 35.00
N TYR A 825 9.75 4.32 36.08
CA TYR A 825 8.86 3.16 36.12
C TYR A 825 7.50 3.56 36.67
N ASP A 826 6.46 3.43 35.85
CA ASP A 826 5.08 3.55 36.28
C ASP A 826 4.54 2.18 36.74
N SER A 827 4.43 2.01 38.06
CA SER A 827 3.91 0.79 38.66
C SER A 827 2.44 0.47 38.32
N ALA A 828 1.66 1.44 37.85
CA ALA A 828 0.26 1.22 37.50
C ALA A 828 0.10 0.57 36.10
N SER A 829 0.91 1.00 35.14
CA SER A 829 0.88 0.50 33.76
C SER A 829 1.97 -0.53 33.44
N GLY A 830 3.04 -0.56 34.23
CA GLY A 830 4.25 -1.31 33.94
C GLY A 830 5.15 -0.64 32.90
N LEU A 831 4.91 0.63 32.55
CA LEU A 831 5.74 1.35 31.59
C LEU A 831 7.09 1.71 32.21
N VAL A 832 8.17 1.28 31.55
CA VAL A 832 9.53 1.70 31.83
C VAL A 832 9.99 2.61 30.70
N THR A 833 10.53 3.78 31.02
CA THR A 833 11.12 4.68 30.02
C THR A 833 12.52 5.13 30.42
N LEU A 834 13.42 5.17 29.44
CA LEU A 834 14.78 5.70 29.58
C LEU A 834 15.13 6.58 28.37
N SER A 835 16.14 7.44 28.53
CA SER A 835 16.62 8.32 27.47
C SER A 835 17.78 7.71 26.72
N LEU A 836 17.68 7.71 25.39
CA LEU A 836 18.79 7.44 24.49
C LEU A 836 19.32 8.78 23.97
N ASP A 837 20.29 9.36 24.68
CA ASP A 837 20.70 10.77 24.49
C ASP A 837 21.33 11.08 23.13
N ARG A 838 21.87 10.07 22.46
CA ARG A 838 22.62 10.22 21.21
C ARG A 838 22.31 9.09 20.24
N MET A 839 22.55 9.36 18.97
CA MET A 839 22.63 8.31 17.96
C MET A 839 23.75 7.31 18.31
N PRO A 840 23.68 6.05 17.83
CA PRO A 840 24.79 5.10 17.94
C PRO A 840 26.12 5.70 17.48
N GLU A 841 27.23 5.26 18.08
CA GLU A 841 28.58 5.77 17.76
C GLU A 841 28.92 5.60 16.27
N ASP A 842 29.79 6.48 15.75
CA ASP A 842 30.19 6.47 14.35
C ASP A 842 30.68 5.09 13.90
N GLY A 843 30.02 4.52 12.90
CA GLY A 843 30.29 3.17 12.37
C GLY A 843 29.42 2.06 12.96
N GLN A 844 28.67 2.32 14.05
CA GLN A 844 27.64 1.44 14.57
C GLN A 844 26.26 1.82 14.03
N ARG A 845 25.42 0.84 13.72
CA ARG A 845 24.03 1.08 13.24
C ARG A 845 23.01 1.12 14.37
N VAL A 846 23.37 0.56 15.52
CA VAL A 846 22.50 0.29 16.66
C VAL A 846 23.28 0.51 17.95
N GLN A 847 22.57 0.83 19.03
CA GLN A 847 23.09 0.85 20.39
C GLN A 847 22.43 -0.26 21.20
N LEU A 848 23.19 -0.83 22.15
CA LEU A 848 22.71 -1.92 22.99
C LEU A 848 21.92 -1.34 24.17
N VAL A 849 20.69 -1.79 24.37
CA VAL A 849 19.88 -1.48 25.55
C VAL A 849 19.66 -2.77 26.34
N GLU A 850 19.97 -2.76 27.62
CA GLU A 850 19.78 -3.89 28.52
C GLU A 850 18.89 -3.49 29.69
N VAL A 851 17.93 -4.35 30.03
CA VAL A 851 17.02 -4.18 31.17
C VAL A 851 17.13 -5.41 32.06
N GLU A 852 17.56 -5.23 33.30
CA GLU A 852 17.70 -6.30 34.30
C GLU A 852 16.50 -6.35 35.25
N LEU A 853 15.94 -7.55 35.44
CA LEU A 853 14.71 -7.80 36.22
C LEU A 853 15.00 -8.62 37.49
#